data_AF-A0A6P3ZI98-F1
#
_entry.id   AF-A0A6P3ZI98-F1
#
_cell.length_a   1.000
_cell.length_b   1.000
_cell.length_c   1.000
_cell.angle_alpha   90.00
_cell.angle_beta   90.00
_cell.angle_gamma   90.00
#
_symmetry.space_group_name_H-M   'P 1'
#
loop_
_entity.id
_entity.type
_entity.pdbx_description
1 polymer ?
#
loop_
_entity_poly.entity_id
_entity_poly.type
_entity_poly.pdbx_seq_one_letter_code
_entity_poly.pdbx_strand_id
1 'polypeptide(L)'
;MAICGIVSSPSLERIEVAFGYGNLLTKLNRPSPKRFIGKSSLSTQRYSRGLQCSLSSGISSVESEENSRSSLSFSLEEESVHVVRFKKSDFKILDSVSVGLGGRADEVVFEAIVKDANSPLYNTRVVLRRLTSAQAQRRGKRAIEVLKKLVRRKLMYHSYSMQVHGYISSATSSGRGSFTLVHRYHGSFSLRHWLQQSDWLPTLEATLALDEDSVRRVGDDTVGGPEISRQLRLIRILMRDLLIGVNYLHSHGLAHTELRLENVHISPVDRHVKVGILGNAADFYDDGLTSTTLDNNIDRRQMMIAFDMRCVGFMMAKMVLRELMDPLIFTKFKTFLKQGNDPSCLREFLLQILDKNSSSGNVGLQILDRNWGAGWNLLSLLLATDPSRRISCLDALRHPFLCGPRWRIVPSMDIIRWSLGSTAVRISEEYIYRQPQRSRLAHFIEVMEVLNSHSKPKNWLELLPGKWRLLYCTGRHIGLTFRQPPARVLIGDVHLTVSRTSNLNTDLSFTSDIGFTIMVGQNWPHNKTGVNGKLEVNSLFRLAAGRRLYIKEKKTTGKFSPGQSTEDSLAQKLSGRKWRKAVPFKELPTSLSVAKLTSSDIEVTLNLDEPLSKNIDIAKLVVQEVRTQVPPEMFDLSELVCGTYVDPRLLVLRGVNGSALLFTRSCLDTSR
;
A
#
# COMPACT_ATOMS: atom_id res chain seq x y z
N MET A 1 -20.71 24.06 -38.82
CA MET A 1 -21.86 23.90 -39.74
C MET A 1 -22.41 22.51 -39.52
N ALA A 2 -23.45 22.38 -38.69
CA ALA A 2 -24.88 22.18 -39.02
C ALA A 2 -25.11 20.77 -39.58
N ILE A 3 -26.02 19.93 -39.06
CA ILE A 3 -27.46 20.08 -38.73
C ILE A 3 -27.79 19.12 -37.55
N CYS A 4 -28.27 19.60 -36.39
CA CYS A 4 -29.67 19.70 -35.93
C CYS A 4 -30.51 18.40 -35.90
N GLY A 5 -30.97 18.04 -34.70
CA GLY A 5 -32.06 17.10 -34.41
C GLY A 5 -32.62 17.41 -33.02
N ILE A 6 -33.70 18.19 -32.98
CA ILE A 6 -34.49 18.63 -31.82
C ILE A 6 -35.49 17.53 -31.42
N VAL A 7 -35.93 17.52 -30.16
CA VAL A 7 -37.25 17.13 -29.57
C VAL A 7 -36.98 16.53 -28.18
N SER A 8 -37.62 16.87 -27.06
CA SER A 8 -38.53 17.93 -26.59
C SER A 8 -38.66 17.69 -25.08
N SER A 9 -38.58 18.74 -24.26
CA SER A 9 -38.93 18.68 -22.84
C SER A 9 -40.41 19.03 -22.63
N PRO A 10 -41.06 18.49 -21.59
CA PRO A 10 -42.15 19.18 -20.94
C PRO A 10 -41.74 19.63 -19.54
N SER A 11 -42.02 20.90 -19.27
CA SER A 11 -41.92 21.58 -17.99
C SER A 11 -43.12 21.28 -17.09
N LEU A 12 -42.82 20.99 -15.83
CA LEU A 12 -43.37 21.60 -14.61
C LEU A 12 -44.89 21.81 -14.51
N GLU A 13 -45.56 20.95 -13.73
CA GLU A 13 -46.74 21.34 -12.94
C GLU A 13 -46.42 21.22 -11.45
N ARG A 14 -46.54 22.36 -10.77
CA ARG A 14 -46.58 22.50 -9.32
C ARG A 14 -47.94 22.00 -8.83
N ILE A 15 -47.91 21.20 -7.78
CA ILE A 15 -48.99 21.22 -6.78
C ILE A 15 -48.31 21.55 -5.45
N GLU A 16 -48.51 22.80 -5.02
CA GLU A 16 -48.39 23.23 -3.63
C GLU A 16 -49.46 22.48 -2.81
N VAL A 17 -49.14 22.07 -1.57
CA VAL A 17 -50.03 22.30 -0.41
C VAL A 17 -49.27 21.99 0.91
N ALA A 18 -49.34 22.99 1.78
CA ALA A 18 -49.33 23.01 3.25
C ALA A 18 -48.04 22.69 4.05
N PHE A 19 -47.56 23.78 4.64
CA PHE A 19 -46.80 23.86 5.89
C PHE A 19 -47.46 23.11 7.06
N GLY A 20 -46.62 22.56 7.94
CA GLY A 20 -46.98 22.17 9.29
C GLY A 20 -45.78 22.31 10.24
N TYR A 21 -45.53 23.53 10.70
CA TYR A 21 -44.75 23.76 11.93
C TYR A 21 -45.59 23.27 13.12
N GLY A 22 -45.06 22.32 13.88
CA GLY A 22 -45.72 21.79 15.08
C GLY A 22 -44.68 21.40 16.13
N ASN A 23 -44.38 22.33 17.04
CA ASN A 23 -43.73 22.05 18.30
C ASN A 23 -44.63 21.15 19.15
N LEU A 24 -44.15 19.98 19.59
CA LEU A 24 -44.64 19.35 20.81
C LEU A 24 -43.47 18.75 21.61
N LEU A 25 -43.21 19.42 22.74
CA LEU A 25 -42.49 18.92 23.90
C LEU A 25 -43.22 17.71 24.48
N THR A 26 -42.54 16.58 24.63
CA THR A 26 -42.80 15.65 25.74
C THR A 26 -41.52 14.89 26.10
N LYS A 27 -41.09 15.13 27.35
CA LYS A 27 -40.03 14.44 28.08
C LYS A 27 -40.30 12.93 28.14
N LEU A 28 -39.24 12.13 28.02
CA LEU A 28 -39.13 10.91 28.84
C LEU A 28 -37.69 10.75 29.35
N ASN A 29 -37.60 10.52 30.67
CA ASN A 29 -36.42 10.60 31.52
C ASN A 29 -35.37 9.53 31.22
N ARG A 30 -34.10 9.93 31.07
CA ARG A 30 -32.94 9.04 31.25
C ARG A 30 -32.36 9.24 32.66
N PRO A 31 -32.10 8.17 33.43
CA PRO A 31 -31.41 8.29 34.71
C PRO A 31 -29.92 8.52 34.49
N SER A 32 -29.36 9.51 35.19
CA SER A 32 -27.93 9.59 35.48
C SER A 32 -27.68 8.90 36.82
N PRO A 33 -26.57 8.16 36.97
CA PRO A 33 -25.49 8.62 37.85
C PRO A 33 -24.11 8.13 37.33
N LYS A 34 -22.92 8.54 37.78
CA LYS A 34 -22.36 9.54 38.69
C LYS A 34 -20.90 9.66 38.27
N ARG A 35 -20.34 10.87 38.23
CA ARG A 35 -18.89 11.09 38.10
C ARG A 35 -18.22 10.75 39.44
N PHE A 36 -17.17 9.94 39.42
CA PHE A 36 -16.16 9.93 40.48
C PHE A 36 -14.86 10.49 39.92
N ILE A 37 -14.52 11.68 40.42
CA ILE A 37 -13.19 12.27 40.39
C ILE A 37 -12.47 11.67 41.60
N GLY A 38 -11.31 11.05 41.38
CA GLY A 38 -10.41 10.61 42.43
C GLY A 38 -8.97 10.83 41.99
N LYS A 39 -8.35 11.89 42.51
CA LYS A 39 -6.89 12.05 42.58
C LYS A 39 -6.41 11.30 43.82
N SER A 40 -5.29 10.58 43.72
CA SER A 40 -4.33 10.47 44.82
C SER A 40 -2.97 9.96 44.33
N SER A 41 -1.98 10.82 44.50
CA SER A 41 -0.56 10.50 44.67
C SER A 41 -0.33 9.45 45.78
N LEU A 42 0.70 8.62 45.65
CA LEU A 42 1.66 8.31 46.72
C LEU A 42 2.83 7.48 46.20
N SER A 43 3.99 7.82 46.76
CA SER A 43 5.34 7.36 46.47
C SER A 43 5.79 6.26 47.43
N THR A 44 6.70 5.41 46.96
CA THR A 44 7.78 4.71 47.69
C THR A 44 7.41 3.69 48.79
N GLN A 45 7.79 2.41 48.59
CA GLN A 45 8.68 1.74 49.55
C GLN A 45 9.34 0.49 48.97
N ARG A 46 10.68 0.50 48.98
CA ARG A 46 11.53 -0.68 48.79
C ARG A 46 11.37 -1.59 50.01
N TYR A 47 11.22 -2.89 49.78
CA TYR A 47 11.60 -3.91 50.75
C TYR A 47 12.47 -4.96 50.04
N SER A 48 13.77 -4.83 50.27
CA SER A 48 14.78 -5.86 50.08
C SER A 48 14.63 -6.91 51.18
N ARG A 49 14.48 -8.18 50.81
CA ARG A 49 14.71 -9.30 51.72
C ARG A 49 15.62 -10.29 51.00
N GLY A 50 16.91 -10.25 51.36
CA GLY A 50 17.85 -11.30 51.00
C GLY A 50 17.58 -12.55 51.83
N LEU A 51 17.88 -13.70 51.25
CA LEU A 51 18.22 -14.98 51.89
C LEU A 51 18.86 -15.83 50.77
N GLN A 52 20.18 -15.80 50.65
CA GLN A 52 21.17 -16.67 51.30
C GLN A 52 21.42 -17.94 50.46
N CYS A 53 22.57 -17.94 49.79
CA CYS A 53 23.14 -19.09 49.10
C CYS A 53 23.57 -20.15 50.12
N SER A 54 23.36 -21.42 49.79
CA SER A 54 24.12 -22.53 50.35
C SER A 54 24.47 -23.50 49.23
N LEU A 55 25.76 -23.46 48.87
CA LEU A 55 26.47 -24.53 48.18
C LEU A 55 26.52 -25.75 49.10
N SER A 56 26.11 -26.92 48.61
CA SER A 56 26.51 -28.20 49.18
C SER A 56 27.22 -29.01 48.10
N SER A 57 28.55 -29.06 48.26
CA SER A 57 29.48 -29.95 47.59
C SER A 57 29.23 -31.41 47.99
N GLY A 58 29.19 -32.30 47.00
CA GLY A 58 29.32 -33.75 47.18
C GLY A 58 30.17 -34.30 46.04
N ILE A 59 31.45 -34.52 46.31
CA ILE A 59 32.44 -35.13 45.42
C ILE A 59 32.44 -36.64 45.68
N SER A 60 32.40 -37.45 44.60
CA SER A 60 33.10 -38.74 44.57
C SER A 60 33.50 -39.09 43.13
N SER A 61 34.82 -39.19 42.94
CA SER A 61 35.58 -39.58 41.75
C SER A 61 35.39 -41.04 41.33
N VAL A 62 35.61 -41.37 40.05
CA VAL A 62 36.67 -42.27 39.52
C VAL A 62 36.55 -42.34 37.98
N GLU A 63 37.70 -42.27 37.31
CA GLU A 63 37.94 -42.34 35.86
C GLU A 63 37.73 -43.75 35.28
N SER A 64 37.32 -43.85 34.00
CA SER A 64 37.93 -44.79 33.03
C SER A 64 37.46 -44.52 31.59
N GLU A 65 38.39 -44.73 30.65
CA GLU A 65 38.28 -44.54 29.21
C GLU A 65 37.44 -45.58 28.44
N GLU A 66 37.08 -45.18 27.22
CA GLU A 66 36.88 -45.95 25.99
C GLU A 66 35.63 -46.82 25.72
N ASN A 67 34.98 -46.44 24.61
CA ASN A 67 34.28 -47.24 23.59
C ASN A 67 33.27 -48.31 24.02
N SER A 68 31.98 -48.04 23.74
CA SER A 68 31.18 -48.95 22.92
C SER A 68 29.83 -48.34 22.51
N ARG A 69 29.40 -48.70 21.30
CA ARG A 69 28.13 -48.39 20.66
C ARG A 69 26.94 -48.59 21.62
N SER A 70 26.17 -47.53 21.89
CA SER A 70 24.80 -47.68 22.38
C SER A 70 23.84 -46.84 21.55
N SER A 71 22.98 -47.56 20.83
CA SER A 71 21.72 -47.10 20.25
C SER A 71 21.01 -46.04 21.09
N LEU A 72 20.90 -44.82 20.55
CA LEU A 72 19.94 -43.81 21.00
C LEU A 72 18.52 -44.29 20.66
N SER A 73 17.97 -45.18 21.49
CA SER A 73 16.54 -45.39 21.60
C SER A 73 15.94 -44.16 22.29
N PHE A 74 15.65 -43.12 21.50
CA PHE A 74 14.85 -42.00 21.95
C PHE A 74 13.41 -42.51 22.16
N SER A 75 13.09 -42.89 23.38
CA SER A 75 11.77 -43.36 23.79
C SER A 75 10.74 -42.25 23.61
N LEU A 76 9.92 -42.44 22.58
CA LEU A 76 8.59 -41.86 22.43
C LEU A 76 7.71 -42.32 23.59
N GLU A 77 7.10 -41.37 24.32
CA GLU A 77 5.69 -41.39 24.77
C GLU A 77 5.48 -40.38 25.91
N GLU A 78 5.19 -39.14 25.54
CA GLU A 78 4.21 -38.34 26.27
C GLU A 78 3.09 -38.01 25.28
N GLU A 79 2.08 -38.88 25.26
CA GLU A 79 0.83 -38.63 24.54
C GLU A 79 0.12 -37.43 25.16
N SER A 80 0.40 -36.24 24.62
CA SER A 80 -0.40 -35.06 24.89
C SER A 80 -1.84 -35.30 24.39
N VAL A 81 -2.78 -35.44 25.33
CA VAL A 81 -4.24 -35.74 25.28
C VAL A 81 -5.07 -35.03 24.18
N HIS A 82 -4.50 -34.12 23.37
CA HIS A 82 -5.28 -33.19 22.55
C HIS A 82 -5.03 -33.25 21.02
N VAL A 83 -4.10 -34.08 20.54
CA VAL A 83 -3.95 -34.33 19.10
C VAL A 83 -4.36 -35.76 18.80
N VAL A 84 -5.43 -35.92 18.03
CA VAL A 84 -5.99 -37.23 17.72
C VAL A 84 -5.22 -37.88 16.57
N ARG A 85 -4.74 -39.10 16.80
CA ARG A 85 -4.23 -39.97 15.74
C ARG A 85 -5.39 -40.83 15.22
N PHE A 86 -5.78 -40.60 13.98
CA PHE A 86 -6.87 -41.36 13.34
C PHE A 86 -6.35 -42.58 12.58
N LYS A 87 -7.20 -43.59 12.42
CA LYS A 87 -7.00 -44.71 11.50
C LYS A 87 -7.63 -44.38 10.15
N LYS A 88 -7.10 -44.95 9.08
CA LYS A 88 -7.65 -44.74 7.73
C LYS A 88 -9.08 -45.29 7.58
N SER A 89 -9.42 -46.34 8.34
CA SER A 89 -10.75 -46.95 8.43
C SER A 89 -11.83 -46.00 8.96
N ASP A 90 -11.43 -44.96 9.68
CA ASP A 90 -12.35 -44.04 10.37
C ASP A 90 -13.03 -43.08 9.37
N PHE A 91 -12.65 -43.13 8.10
CA PHE A 91 -13.10 -42.18 7.07
C PHE A 91 -13.73 -42.89 5.86
N LYS A 92 -14.86 -42.34 5.39
CA LYS A 92 -15.38 -42.56 4.03
C LYS A 92 -14.74 -41.53 3.10
N ILE A 93 -13.81 -41.93 2.24
CA ILE A 93 -13.26 -41.03 1.22
C ILE A 93 -14.32 -40.77 0.15
N LEU A 94 -14.48 -39.52 -0.25
CA LEU A 94 -15.34 -39.09 -1.35
C LEU A 94 -14.51 -38.96 -2.64
N ASP A 95 -15.14 -39.20 -3.79
CA ASP A 95 -14.46 -39.16 -5.11
C ASP A 95 -14.14 -37.74 -5.60
N SER A 96 -14.60 -36.70 -4.90
CA SER A 96 -14.35 -35.30 -5.24
C SER A 96 -12.99 -34.81 -4.72
N VAL A 97 -12.01 -34.73 -5.62
CA VAL A 97 -10.80 -33.91 -5.41
C VAL A 97 -11.18 -32.46 -5.74
N SER A 98 -11.40 -31.66 -4.71
CA SER A 98 -11.64 -30.23 -4.88
C SER A 98 -10.43 -29.56 -5.56
N VAL A 99 -10.65 -29.02 -6.77
CA VAL A 99 -9.65 -28.35 -7.61
C VAL A 99 -8.86 -27.29 -6.82
N GLY A 100 -9.51 -26.65 -5.84
CA GLY A 100 -8.91 -25.56 -5.08
C GLY A 100 -8.08 -25.91 -3.85
N LEU A 101 -8.08 -27.17 -3.38
CA LEU A 101 -7.34 -27.58 -2.17
C LEU A 101 -5.94 -28.15 -2.48
N GLY A 102 -5.66 -28.52 -3.73
CA GLY A 102 -4.35 -29.00 -4.20
C GLY A 102 -3.36 -27.85 -4.39
N GLY A 103 -2.65 -27.47 -3.34
CA GLY A 103 -1.75 -26.30 -3.37
C GLY A 103 -0.34 -26.57 -3.90
N ARG A 104 0.11 -27.82 -3.92
CA ARG A 104 1.49 -28.19 -4.29
C ARG A 104 1.55 -29.57 -4.96
N ALA A 105 2.54 -29.75 -5.83
CA ALA A 105 2.76 -31.01 -6.55
C ALA A 105 3.08 -32.20 -5.62
N ASP A 106 3.49 -31.94 -4.37
CA ASP A 106 3.82 -32.94 -3.36
C ASP A 106 2.69 -33.22 -2.35
N GLU A 107 1.46 -32.79 -2.66
CA GLU A 107 0.29 -32.92 -1.79
C GLU A 107 -0.92 -33.42 -2.59
N VAL A 108 -1.66 -34.37 -2.04
CA VAL A 108 -2.93 -34.86 -2.60
C VAL A 108 -4.02 -34.67 -1.57
N VAL A 109 -5.13 -34.04 -1.96
CA VAL A 109 -6.21 -33.69 -1.05
C VAL A 109 -7.48 -34.45 -1.40
N PHE A 110 -8.14 -35.01 -0.39
CA PHE A 110 -9.39 -35.73 -0.51
C PHE A 110 -10.42 -35.15 0.45
N GLU A 111 -11.67 -35.09 0.03
CA GLU A 111 -12.78 -34.87 0.96
C GLU A 111 -13.20 -36.21 1.57
N ALA A 112 -13.57 -36.22 2.84
CA ALA A 112 -13.99 -37.44 3.52
C ALA A 112 -15.05 -37.15 4.59
N ILE A 113 -15.79 -38.18 4.98
CA ILE A 113 -16.75 -38.13 6.10
C ILE A 113 -16.25 -39.08 7.19
N VAL A 114 -16.24 -38.60 8.44
CA VAL A 114 -15.84 -39.43 9.60
C VAL A 114 -16.94 -40.43 9.92
N LYS A 115 -16.60 -41.72 9.97
CA LYS A 115 -17.52 -42.83 10.27
C LYS A 115 -17.47 -43.29 11.73
N ASP A 116 -16.40 -42.97 12.46
CA ASP A 116 -16.25 -43.40 13.84
C ASP A 116 -17.29 -42.72 14.74
N ALA A 117 -18.23 -43.49 15.27
CA ALA A 117 -19.32 -43.02 16.13
C ALA A 117 -18.83 -42.51 17.48
N ASN A 118 -17.64 -42.94 17.91
CA ASN A 118 -17.03 -42.49 19.17
C ASN A 118 -16.25 -41.19 19.01
N SER A 119 -16.07 -40.71 17.78
CA SER A 119 -15.37 -39.46 17.51
C SER A 119 -16.31 -38.27 17.65
N PRO A 120 -15.87 -37.14 18.23
CA PRO A 120 -16.65 -35.90 18.25
C PRO A 120 -16.91 -35.33 16.84
N LEU A 121 -16.26 -35.90 15.82
CA LEU A 121 -16.41 -35.52 14.42
C LEU A 121 -17.35 -36.46 13.66
N TYR A 122 -18.09 -37.36 14.31
CA TYR A 122 -18.98 -38.31 13.63
C TYR A 122 -19.92 -37.63 12.63
N ASN A 123 -20.01 -38.20 11.42
CA ASN A 123 -20.80 -37.69 10.29
C ASN A 123 -20.44 -36.26 9.84
N THR A 124 -19.28 -35.73 10.23
CA THR A 124 -18.79 -34.43 9.75
C THR A 124 -17.90 -34.60 8.52
N ARG A 125 -17.96 -33.60 7.62
CA ARG A 125 -17.10 -33.54 6.44
C ARG A 125 -15.74 -32.93 6.81
N VAL A 126 -14.69 -33.66 6.48
CA VAL A 126 -13.29 -33.30 6.71
C VAL A 126 -12.49 -33.36 5.42
N VAL A 127 -11.29 -32.81 5.47
CA VAL A 127 -10.33 -32.85 4.38
C VAL A 127 -9.10 -33.62 4.83
N LEU A 128 -8.71 -34.60 4.01
CA LEU A 128 -7.53 -35.42 4.18
C LEU A 128 -6.45 -34.92 3.22
N ARG A 129 -5.40 -34.30 3.76
CA ARG A 129 -4.25 -33.80 2.99
C ARG A 129 -3.10 -34.78 3.11
N ARG A 130 -2.91 -35.63 2.10
CA ARG A 130 -1.84 -36.63 2.03
C ARG A 130 -0.56 -35.98 1.53
N LEU A 131 0.51 -36.12 2.30
CA LEU A 131 1.82 -35.51 2.04
C LEU A 131 2.76 -36.59 1.48
N THR A 132 3.13 -36.46 0.21
CA THR A 132 3.86 -37.52 -0.51
C THR A 132 5.37 -37.37 -0.38
N SER A 133 5.90 -36.15 -0.43
CA SER A 133 7.35 -35.89 -0.32
C SER A 133 7.83 -35.85 1.13
N ALA A 134 9.10 -36.19 1.38
CA ALA A 134 9.71 -36.08 2.71
C ALA A 134 9.68 -34.64 3.24
N GLN A 135 9.74 -33.63 2.37
CA GLN A 135 9.62 -32.23 2.74
C GLN A 135 8.18 -31.89 3.16
N ALA A 136 7.17 -32.34 2.41
CA ALA A 136 5.76 -32.18 2.78
C ALA A 136 5.46 -32.83 4.12
N GLN A 137 5.92 -34.06 4.33
CA GLN A 137 5.73 -34.78 5.59
C GLN A 137 6.35 -34.04 6.78
N ARG A 138 7.54 -33.46 6.62
CA ARG A 138 8.16 -32.58 7.63
C ARG A 138 7.28 -31.38 7.96
N ARG A 139 6.72 -30.70 6.96
CA ARG A 139 5.77 -29.58 7.15
C ARG A 139 4.50 -30.03 7.89
N GLY A 140 3.99 -31.21 7.55
CA GLY A 140 2.83 -31.78 8.22
C GLY A 140 3.07 -32.09 9.69
N LYS A 141 4.20 -32.72 10.01
CA LYS A 141 4.60 -32.99 11.41
C LYS A 141 4.76 -31.70 12.22
N ARG A 142 5.40 -30.68 11.64
CA ARG A 142 5.52 -29.35 12.25
C ARG A 142 4.16 -28.69 12.51
N ALA A 143 3.19 -28.82 11.58
CA ALA A 143 1.84 -28.30 11.81
C ALA A 143 1.20 -28.89 13.07
N ILE A 144 1.40 -30.19 13.31
CA ILE A 144 0.94 -30.89 14.51
C ILE A 144 1.70 -30.42 15.75
N GLU A 145 3.01 -30.19 15.67
CA GLU A 145 3.80 -29.63 16.77
C GLU A 145 3.29 -28.24 17.17
N VAL A 146 3.03 -27.36 16.20
CA VAL A 146 2.46 -26.03 16.46
C VAL A 146 1.08 -26.16 17.12
N LEU A 147 0.25 -27.09 16.67
CA LEU A 147 -1.03 -27.37 17.32
C LEU A 147 -0.86 -27.81 18.78
N LYS A 148 0.05 -28.76 19.05
CA LYS A 148 0.34 -29.20 20.43
C LYS A 148 0.75 -28.02 21.31
N LYS A 149 1.59 -27.11 20.81
CA LYS A 149 2.01 -25.91 21.54
C LYS A 149 0.86 -24.94 21.79
N LEU A 150 0.02 -24.68 20.79
CA LEU A 150 -1.17 -23.83 20.94
C LEU A 150 -2.10 -24.36 22.03
N VAL A 151 -2.36 -25.67 22.01
CA VAL A 151 -3.22 -26.31 23.02
C VAL A 151 -2.58 -26.23 24.41
N ARG A 152 -1.27 -26.46 24.55
CA ARG A 152 -0.55 -26.29 25.84
C ARG A 152 -0.72 -24.88 26.41
N ARG A 153 -0.77 -23.85 25.55
CA ARG A 153 -1.00 -22.45 25.95
C ARG A 153 -2.48 -22.12 26.23
N LYS A 154 -3.38 -23.12 26.20
CA LYS A 154 -4.85 -22.95 26.25
C LYS A 154 -5.38 -22.02 25.16
N LEU A 155 -4.68 -21.94 24.03
CA LEU A 155 -5.09 -21.16 22.87
C LEU A 155 -5.83 -22.09 21.91
N MET A 156 -7.07 -21.73 21.58
CA MET A 156 -7.83 -22.42 20.55
C MET A 156 -7.48 -21.88 19.16
N TYR A 157 -7.81 -22.63 18.11
CA TYR A 157 -7.83 -22.06 16.77
C TYR A 157 -8.80 -20.86 16.76
N HIS A 158 -8.31 -19.70 16.35
CA HIS A 158 -9.18 -18.56 16.10
C HIS A 158 -10.09 -18.91 14.92
N SER A 159 -11.32 -18.38 14.92
CA SER A 159 -12.24 -18.51 13.80
C SER A 159 -11.56 -18.29 12.44
N TYR A 160 -10.74 -17.24 12.26
CA TYR A 160 -10.01 -16.96 11.02
C TYR A 160 -8.83 -17.89 10.68
N SER A 161 -8.63 -19.01 11.38
CA SER A 161 -7.56 -19.98 11.10
C SER A 161 -8.14 -21.37 10.77
N MET A 162 -7.45 -22.10 9.89
CA MET A 162 -7.87 -23.45 9.51
C MET A 162 -7.65 -24.43 10.66
N GLN A 163 -8.73 -25.07 11.10
CA GLN A 163 -8.68 -26.00 12.22
C GLN A 163 -8.15 -27.37 11.77
N VAL A 164 -7.04 -27.80 12.35
CA VAL A 164 -6.50 -29.16 12.19
C VAL A 164 -7.01 -30.03 13.33
N HIS A 165 -7.63 -31.15 12.99
CA HIS A 165 -8.19 -32.09 13.97
C HIS A 165 -7.19 -33.15 14.40
N GLY A 166 -6.25 -33.52 13.52
CA GLY A 166 -5.26 -34.55 13.82
C GLY A 166 -4.55 -35.05 12.58
N TYR A 167 -4.03 -36.27 12.66
CA TYR A 167 -3.25 -36.88 11.58
C TYR A 167 -3.46 -38.39 11.48
N ILE A 168 -3.16 -38.92 10.29
CA ILE A 168 -3.06 -40.35 10.02
C ILE A 168 -1.60 -40.62 9.68
N SER A 169 -0.96 -41.53 10.43
CA SER A 169 0.41 -41.96 10.18
C SER A 169 0.45 -43.47 10.03
N SER A 170 0.90 -43.94 8.86
CA SER A 170 1.19 -45.35 8.60
C SER A 170 2.69 -45.51 8.37
N ALA A 171 3.33 -46.31 9.22
CA ALA A 171 4.70 -46.75 9.02
C ALA A 171 4.67 -47.99 8.12
N THR A 172 5.25 -47.90 6.93
CA THR A 172 5.48 -49.05 6.06
C THR A 172 6.88 -49.59 6.33
N SER A 173 7.04 -50.92 6.26
CA SER A 173 8.32 -51.62 6.47
C SER A 173 9.44 -51.19 5.49
N SER A 174 9.08 -50.50 4.40
CA SER A 174 10.00 -50.00 3.37
C SER A 174 10.55 -48.58 3.64
N GLY A 175 10.32 -48.01 4.83
CA GLY A 175 10.81 -46.68 5.20
C GLY A 175 10.08 -45.51 4.53
N ARG A 176 9.17 -45.78 3.58
CA ARG A 176 8.28 -44.79 2.95
C ARG A 176 6.96 -44.67 3.71
N GLY A 177 7.03 -44.19 4.94
CA GLY A 177 5.84 -43.89 5.73
C GLY A 177 4.95 -42.88 5.02
N SER A 178 3.62 -43.00 5.18
CA SER A 178 2.66 -42.02 4.65
C SER A 178 2.12 -41.17 5.78
N PHE A 179 2.09 -39.85 5.58
CA PHE A 179 1.59 -38.89 6.56
C PHE A 179 0.44 -38.09 5.93
N THR A 180 -0.72 -38.10 6.58
CA THR A 180 -1.91 -37.38 6.12
C THR A 180 -2.41 -36.48 7.25
N LEU A 181 -2.62 -35.19 6.96
CA LEU A 181 -3.26 -34.27 7.89
C LEU A 181 -4.78 -34.32 7.75
N VAL A 182 -5.48 -34.28 8.87
CA VAL A 182 -6.95 -34.21 8.93
C VAL A 182 -7.34 -32.81 9.40
N HIS A 183 -8.03 -32.06 8.55
CA HIS A 183 -8.48 -30.71 8.88
C HIS A 183 -9.94 -30.49 8.49
N ARG A 184 -10.56 -29.45 9.07
CA ARG A 184 -11.96 -29.11 8.81
C ARG A 184 -12.17 -28.73 7.34
N TYR A 185 -13.34 -29.10 6.80
CA TYR A 185 -13.78 -28.63 5.48
C TYR A 185 -14.28 -27.19 5.55
N HIS A 186 -13.70 -26.30 4.73
CA HIS A 186 -14.04 -24.89 4.66
C HIS A 186 -14.43 -24.46 3.24
N GLY A 187 -14.96 -25.37 2.41
CA GLY A 187 -15.25 -25.10 1.01
C GLY A 187 -14.18 -25.63 0.05
N SER A 188 -14.53 -25.72 -1.24
CA SER A 188 -13.72 -26.41 -2.25
C SER A 188 -12.75 -25.50 -3.03
N PHE A 189 -12.83 -24.18 -2.83
CA PHE A 189 -11.99 -23.20 -3.54
C PHE A 189 -11.11 -22.39 -2.58
N SER A 190 -9.81 -22.35 -2.84
CA SER A 190 -8.92 -21.33 -2.28
C SER A 190 -9.14 -19.98 -2.96
N LEU A 191 -8.70 -18.90 -2.32
CA LEU A 191 -8.86 -17.54 -2.80
C LEU A 191 -8.23 -17.35 -4.19
N ARG A 192 -7.12 -18.03 -4.49
CA ARG A 192 -6.54 -18.07 -5.85
C ARG A 192 -7.55 -18.55 -6.90
N HIS A 193 -8.26 -19.63 -6.62
CA HIS A 193 -9.19 -20.24 -7.58
C HIS A 193 -10.43 -19.37 -7.75
N TRP A 194 -10.93 -18.78 -6.66
CA TRP A 194 -11.98 -17.76 -6.73
C TRP A 194 -11.60 -16.63 -7.69
N LEU A 195 -10.41 -16.05 -7.54
CA LEU A 195 -9.93 -14.97 -8.39
C LEU A 195 -9.64 -15.38 -9.84
N GLN A 196 -9.69 -16.66 -10.20
CA GLN A 196 -9.54 -17.15 -11.57
C GLN A 196 -10.89 -17.42 -12.26
N GLN A 197 -12.00 -17.49 -11.51
CA GLN A 197 -13.33 -17.66 -12.09
C GLN A 197 -13.76 -16.38 -12.81
N SER A 198 -14.54 -16.52 -13.90
CA SER A 198 -15.16 -15.41 -14.64
C SER A 198 -16.12 -14.65 -13.74
N ASP A 199 -17.05 -15.37 -13.11
CA ASP A 199 -18.18 -14.83 -12.36
C ASP A 199 -17.96 -14.85 -10.84
N TRP A 200 -16.69 -14.65 -10.44
CA TRP A 200 -16.28 -14.76 -9.05
C TRP A 200 -16.97 -13.74 -8.15
N LEU A 201 -17.24 -12.52 -8.65
CA LEU A 201 -17.80 -11.44 -7.84
C LEU A 201 -19.21 -11.76 -7.33
N PRO A 202 -20.24 -11.97 -8.20
CA PRO A 202 -21.59 -12.25 -7.72
C PRO A 202 -21.65 -13.54 -6.88
N THR A 203 -20.91 -14.57 -7.29
CA THR A 203 -20.87 -15.86 -6.59
C THR A 203 -20.25 -15.73 -5.20
N LEU A 204 -19.21 -14.91 -5.06
CA LEU A 204 -18.57 -14.68 -3.76
C LEU A 204 -19.43 -13.80 -2.85
N GLU A 205 -20.12 -12.79 -3.38
CA GLU A 205 -21.07 -12.00 -2.59
C GLU A 205 -22.19 -12.88 -2.01
N ALA A 206 -22.73 -13.81 -2.81
CA ALA A 206 -23.71 -14.78 -2.35
C ALA A 206 -23.13 -15.73 -1.29
N THR A 207 -21.90 -16.21 -1.49
CA THR A 207 -21.22 -17.14 -0.56
C THR A 207 -20.95 -16.50 0.80
N LEU A 208 -20.58 -15.22 0.81
CA LEU A 208 -20.35 -14.46 2.06
C LEU A 208 -21.66 -13.93 2.67
N ALA A 209 -22.79 -14.06 1.97
CA ALA A 209 -24.09 -13.52 2.34
C ALA A 209 -23.99 -12.09 2.88
N LEU A 210 -23.45 -11.18 2.04
CA LEU A 210 -23.22 -9.79 2.41
C LEU A 210 -24.53 -9.08 2.77
N ASP A 211 -24.69 -8.76 4.05
CA ASP A 211 -25.86 -8.14 4.67
C ASP A 211 -25.54 -6.72 5.18
N GLU A 212 -26.47 -6.10 5.91
CA GLU A 212 -26.24 -4.80 6.56
C GLU A 212 -25.05 -4.81 7.54
N ASP A 213 -24.73 -5.96 8.15
CA ASP A 213 -23.57 -6.07 9.05
C ASP A 213 -22.25 -6.03 8.28
N SER A 214 -22.21 -6.53 7.04
CA SER A 214 -21.06 -6.32 6.14
C SER A 214 -20.82 -4.83 5.84
N VAL A 215 -21.89 -4.05 5.66
CA VAL A 215 -21.84 -2.58 5.50
C VAL A 215 -21.32 -1.91 6.75
N ARG A 216 -21.77 -2.32 7.94
CA ARG A 216 -21.24 -1.81 9.21
C ARG A 216 -19.75 -2.11 9.36
N ARG A 217 -19.30 -3.31 8.97
CA ARG A 217 -17.88 -3.69 9.03
C ARG A 217 -17.00 -2.78 8.17
N VAL A 218 -17.35 -2.57 6.91
CA VAL A 218 -16.48 -1.78 5.98
C VAL A 218 -16.84 -0.29 5.88
N GLY A 219 -17.97 0.12 6.46
CA GLY A 219 -18.46 1.49 6.40
C GLY A 219 -18.83 1.98 4.99
N ASP A 220 -19.36 1.10 4.13
CA ASP A 220 -19.70 1.41 2.73
C ASP A 220 -21.22 1.50 2.50
N ASP A 221 -21.68 2.66 2.06
CA ASP A 221 -23.08 3.02 1.87
C ASP A 221 -23.70 2.37 0.61
N THR A 222 -22.88 1.81 -0.28
CA THR A 222 -23.31 1.35 -1.61
C THR A 222 -23.58 -0.15 -1.66
N VAL A 223 -24.68 -0.59 -1.05
CA VAL A 223 -25.13 -1.98 -1.23
C VAL A 223 -25.61 -2.17 -2.67
N GLY A 224 -24.92 -3.00 -3.44
CA GLY A 224 -25.29 -3.29 -4.83
C GLY A 224 -25.02 -2.16 -5.84
N GLY A 225 -24.12 -1.22 -5.51
CA GLY A 225 -23.72 -0.11 -6.40
C GLY A 225 -22.91 -0.54 -7.64
N PRO A 226 -22.20 0.39 -8.31
CA PRO A 226 -21.35 0.07 -9.46
C PRO A 226 -20.37 -1.06 -9.15
N GLU A 227 -20.03 -1.85 -10.16
CA GLU A 227 -19.17 -3.05 -10.01
C GLU A 227 -17.88 -2.78 -9.23
N ILE A 228 -17.24 -1.63 -9.49
CA ILE A 228 -16.02 -1.19 -8.80
C ILE A 228 -16.24 -0.99 -7.29
N SER A 229 -17.39 -0.46 -6.89
CA SER A 229 -17.76 -0.30 -5.47
C SER A 229 -17.98 -1.64 -4.81
N ARG A 230 -18.69 -2.56 -5.48
CA ARG A 230 -18.93 -3.93 -5.00
C ARG A 230 -17.61 -4.69 -4.82
N GLN A 231 -16.72 -4.63 -5.82
CA GLN A 231 -15.41 -5.26 -5.77
C GLN A 231 -14.53 -4.66 -4.66
N LEU A 232 -14.48 -3.33 -4.53
CA LEU A 232 -13.74 -2.67 -3.44
C LEU A 232 -14.26 -3.11 -2.05
N ARG A 233 -15.58 -3.18 -1.87
CA ARG A 233 -16.20 -3.66 -0.64
C ARG A 233 -15.76 -5.09 -0.32
N LEU A 234 -15.85 -6.00 -1.29
CA LEU A 234 -15.40 -7.38 -1.11
C LEU A 234 -13.91 -7.47 -0.75
N ILE A 235 -13.06 -6.75 -1.47
CA ILE A 235 -11.62 -6.73 -1.20
C ILE A 235 -11.33 -6.25 0.23
N ARG A 236 -12.03 -5.22 0.72
CA ARG A 236 -11.90 -4.75 2.11
C ARG A 236 -12.28 -5.83 3.12
N ILE A 237 -13.39 -6.55 2.89
CA ILE A 237 -13.83 -7.64 3.78
C ILE A 237 -12.77 -8.74 3.81
N LEU A 238 -12.33 -9.22 2.64
CA LEU A 238 -11.34 -10.28 2.54
C LEU A 238 -10.00 -9.89 3.18
N MET A 239 -9.53 -8.67 2.93
CA MET A 239 -8.30 -8.13 3.54
C MET A 239 -8.44 -8.02 5.06
N ARG A 240 -9.59 -7.56 5.56
CA ARG A 240 -9.83 -7.44 6.99
C ARG A 240 -9.84 -8.81 7.67
N ASP A 241 -10.58 -9.77 7.12
CA ASP A 241 -10.64 -11.13 7.67
C ASP A 241 -9.25 -11.79 7.67
N LEU A 242 -8.49 -11.64 6.59
CA LEU A 242 -7.10 -12.09 6.50
C LEU A 242 -6.24 -11.45 7.59
N LEU A 243 -6.27 -10.12 7.72
CA LEU A 243 -5.48 -9.40 8.72
C LEU A 243 -5.90 -9.71 10.15
N ILE A 244 -7.18 -9.99 10.44
CA ILE A 244 -7.61 -10.44 11.77
C ILE A 244 -6.96 -11.79 12.10
N GLY A 245 -6.99 -12.74 11.16
CA GLY A 245 -6.34 -14.04 11.32
C GLY A 245 -4.83 -13.94 11.51
N VAL A 246 -4.16 -13.08 10.73
CA VAL A 246 -2.71 -12.87 10.86
C VAL A 246 -2.37 -12.12 12.16
N ASN A 247 -3.15 -11.12 12.55
CA ASN A 247 -2.98 -10.39 13.81
C ASN A 247 -3.12 -11.32 15.01
N TYR A 248 -4.06 -12.27 14.96
CA TYR A 248 -4.18 -13.31 15.98
C TYR A 248 -2.87 -14.10 16.11
N LEU A 249 -2.30 -14.60 15.02
CA LEU A 249 -1.03 -15.33 15.05
C LEU A 249 0.09 -14.46 15.65
N HIS A 250 0.24 -13.22 15.14
CA HIS A 250 1.32 -12.32 15.56
C HIS A 250 1.22 -11.94 17.05
N SER A 251 0.00 -11.72 17.55
CA SER A 251 -0.26 -11.41 18.98
C SER A 251 0.08 -12.58 19.91
N HIS A 252 0.00 -13.82 19.42
CA HIS A 252 0.35 -15.04 20.17
C HIS A 252 1.78 -15.53 19.91
N GLY A 253 2.62 -14.69 19.29
CA GLY A 253 4.03 -15.01 19.04
C GLY A 253 4.24 -16.06 17.94
N LEU A 254 3.30 -16.16 16.99
CA LEU A 254 3.43 -17.01 15.81
C LEU A 254 3.56 -16.14 14.55
N ALA A 255 4.43 -16.51 13.63
CA ALA A 255 4.40 -16.04 12.24
C ALA A 255 4.03 -17.20 11.32
N HIS A 256 3.18 -16.97 10.32
CA HIS A 256 2.73 -18.02 9.41
C HIS A 256 3.84 -18.44 8.42
N THR A 257 4.64 -17.47 7.94
CA THR A 257 5.78 -17.60 7.01
C THR A 257 5.48 -18.26 5.66
N GLU A 258 4.20 -18.45 5.33
CA GLU A 258 3.76 -19.08 4.08
C GLU A 258 2.42 -18.50 3.60
N LEU A 259 2.19 -17.21 3.85
CA LEU A 259 0.96 -16.54 3.41
C LEU A 259 0.98 -16.39 1.88
N ARG A 260 0.01 -17.01 1.22
CA ARG A 260 -0.20 -16.98 -0.23
C ARG A 260 -1.68 -17.20 -0.53
N LEU A 261 -2.14 -16.82 -1.72
CA LEU A 261 -3.55 -16.98 -2.13
C LEU A 261 -4.01 -18.44 -2.15
N GLU A 262 -3.10 -19.39 -2.38
CA GLU A 262 -3.40 -20.83 -2.35
C GLU A 262 -3.67 -21.34 -0.92
N ASN A 263 -3.09 -20.68 0.07
CA ASN A 263 -3.19 -21.08 1.46
C ASN A 263 -4.36 -20.40 2.17
N VAL A 264 -5.23 -19.69 1.46
CA VAL A 264 -6.33 -18.94 2.04
C VAL A 264 -7.65 -19.42 1.46
N HIS A 265 -8.61 -19.73 2.33
CA HIS A 265 -9.88 -20.35 1.96
C HIS A 265 -11.05 -19.50 2.42
N ILE A 266 -12.17 -19.58 1.71
CA ILE A 266 -13.38 -18.85 2.06
C ILE A 266 -14.38 -19.86 2.59
N SER A 267 -14.73 -19.75 3.87
CA SER A 267 -15.70 -20.66 4.48
C SER A 267 -17.13 -20.16 4.21
N PRO A 268 -17.98 -20.92 3.48
CA PRO A 268 -19.37 -20.54 3.28
C PRO A 268 -20.17 -20.57 4.59
N VAL A 269 -19.84 -21.52 5.48
CA VAL A 269 -20.51 -21.69 6.77
C VAL A 269 -20.21 -20.50 7.69
N ASP A 270 -18.93 -20.16 7.81
CA ASP A 270 -18.51 -19.10 8.72
C ASP A 270 -18.59 -17.69 8.09
N ARG A 271 -18.84 -17.61 6.77
CA ARG A 271 -18.95 -16.39 5.96
C ARG A 271 -17.73 -15.45 6.06
N HIS A 272 -16.54 -16.03 6.24
CA HIS A 272 -15.27 -15.29 6.30
C HIS A 272 -14.09 -16.13 5.83
N VAL A 273 -12.97 -15.44 5.64
CA VAL A 273 -11.70 -16.02 5.20
C VAL A 273 -11.00 -16.80 6.32
N LYS A 274 -10.45 -17.96 5.99
CA LYS A 274 -9.60 -18.79 6.85
C LYS A 274 -8.17 -18.79 6.35
N VAL A 275 -7.26 -18.36 7.21
CA VAL A 275 -5.81 -18.49 7.02
C VAL A 275 -5.43 -19.97 7.11
N GLY A 276 -4.54 -20.41 6.23
CA GLY A 276 -4.19 -21.81 6.02
C GLY A 276 -3.44 -22.49 7.15
N ILE A 277 -3.03 -23.72 6.86
CA ILE A 277 -2.37 -24.62 7.82
C ILE A 277 -0.99 -24.08 8.19
N LEU A 278 -0.70 -24.04 9.49
CA LEU A 278 0.53 -23.52 10.09
C LEU A 278 1.75 -24.46 9.96
N GLY A 279 1.90 -25.17 8.83
CA GLY A 279 2.96 -26.18 8.66
C GLY A 279 4.40 -25.64 8.60
N ASN A 280 4.56 -24.36 8.27
CA ASN A 280 5.85 -23.66 8.33
C ASN A 280 5.91 -22.60 9.43
N ALA A 281 4.86 -22.48 10.25
CA ALA A 281 4.77 -21.36 11.17
C ALA A 281 5.97 -21.33 12.13
N ALA A 282 6.53 -20.15 12.32
CA ALA A 282 7.57 -19.89 13.28
C ALA A 282 6.92 -19.51 14.62
N ASP A 283 7.38 -20.12 15.70
CA ASP A 283 6.94 -19.86 17.07
C ASP A 283 8.07 -19.20 17.85
N PHE A 284 7.79 -18.04 18.42
CA PHE A 284 8.77 -17.18 19.08
C PHE A 284 8.64 -17.20 20.61
N TYR A 285 7.71 -17.97 21.16
CA TYR A 285 7.66 -18.22 22.59
C TYR A 285 8.67 -19.33 22.92
N ASP A 286 9.73 -18.99 23.64
CA ASP A 286 10.73 -19.93 24.13
C ASP A 286 10.68 -19.96 25.67
N ASP A 287 10.61 -21.16 26.25
CA ASP A 287 10.42 -21.44 27.68
C ASP A 287 11.74 -21.38 28.50
N GLY A 288 12.79 -20.73 27.99
CA GLY A 288 14.02 -20.57 28.75
C GLY A 288 15.01 -19.64 28.07
N LEU A 289 15.15 -18.41 28.56
CA LEU A 289 16.11 -17.45 28.00
C LEU A 289 16.87 -16.68 29.09
N THR A 290 18.19 -16.76 28.97
CA THR A 290 19.19 -15.81 29.48
C THR A 290 19.17 -14.52 28.64
N SER A 291 19.74 -13.42 29.14
CA SER A 291 19.47 -12.06 28.60
C SER A 291 19.99 -11.77 27.18
N THR A 292 21.07 -12.40 26.72
CA THR A 292 21.71 -12.10 25.42
C THR A 292 21.03 -12.75 24.22
N THR A 293 20.23 -13.80 24.43
CA THR A 293 19.44 -14.48 23.40
C THR A 293 18.09 -13.80 23.16
N LEU A 294 17.70 -12.84 24.01
CA LEU A 294 16.43 -12.12 23.94
C LEU A 294 16.39 -11.11 22.77
N ASP A 295 17.43 -10.30 22.59
CA ASP A 295 17.49 -9.28 21.54
C ASP A 295 17.50 -9.91 20.13
N ASN A 296 18.30 -10.94 19.92
CA ASN A 296 18.32 -11.71 18.66
C ASN A 296 16.96 -12.34 18.33
N ASN A 297 16.20 -12.75 19.35
CA ASN A 297 14.86 -13.31 19.17
C ASN A 297 13.81 -12.24 18.83
N ILE A 298 13.95 -11.02 19.36
CA ILE A 298 13.08 -9.88 19.03
C ILE A 298 13.26 -9.49 17.56
N ASP A 299 14.50 -9.36 17.10
CA ASP A 299 14.81 -9.02 15.70
C ASP A 299 14.30 -10.08 14.74
N ARG A 300 14.52 -11.36 15.06
CA ARG A 300 14.00 -12.47 14.27
C ARG A 300 12.47 -12.48 14.21
N ARG A 301 11.79 -12.24 15.35
CA ARG A 301 10.33 -12.14 15.41
C ARG A 301 9.83 -11.00 14.52
N GLN A 302 10.43 -9.82 14.62
CA GLN A 302 10.05 -8.65 13.82
C GLN A 302 10.26 -8.91 12.33
N MET A 303 11.37 -9.54 11.92
CA MET A 303 11.62 -9.91 10.53
C MET A 303 10.58 -10.87 9.96
N MET A 304 10.19 -11.90 10.73
CA MET A 304 9.21 -12.89 10.28
C MET A 304 7.78 -12.32 10.22
N ILE A 305 7.40 -11.50 11.20
CA ILE A 305 6.13 -10.75 11.18
C ILE A 305 6.10 -9.83 9.96
N ALA A 306 7.17 -9.08 9.72
CA ALA A 306 7.26 -8.21 8.56
C ALA A 306 7.19 -9.04 7.27
N PHE A 307 7.81 -10.22 7.19
CA PHE A 307 7.70 -11.11 6.03
C PHE A 307 6.25 -11.50 5.73
N ASP A 308 5.48 -11.88 6.76
CA ASP A 308 4.04 -12.15 6.61
C ASP A 308 3.28 -10.93 6.06
N MET A 309 3.55 -9.74 6.59
CA MET A 309 2.91 -8.50 6.11
C MET A 309 3.23 -8.20 4.64
N ARG A 310 4.45 -8.52 4.19
CA ARG A 310 4.84 -8.41 2.77
C ARG A 310 4.04 -9.38 1.89
N CYS A 311 3.86 -10.61 2.35
CA CYS A 311 3.02 -11.59 1.69
C CYS A 311 1.55 -11.14 1.60
N VAL A 312 1.01 -10.55 2.66
CA VAL A 312 -0.33 -9.93 2.65
C VAL A 312 -0.39 -8.81 1.60
N GLY A 313 0.65 -7.99 1.47
CA GLY A 313 0.78 -7.00 0.39
C GLY A 313 0.70 -7.61 -1.01
N PHE A 314 1.39 -8.72 -1.26
CA PHE A 314 1.31 -9.43 -2.55
C PHE A 314 -0.08 -10.02 -2.81
N MET A 315 -0.75 -10.53 -1.77
CA MET A 315 -2.12 -11.02 -1.88
C MET A 315 -3.08 -9.88 -2.20
N MET A 316 -2.95 -8.73 -1.51
CA MET A 316 -3.72 -7.52 -1.78
C MET A 316 -3.54 -7.07 -3.23
N ALA A 317 -2.30 -6.97 -3.70
CA ALA A 317 -1.99 -6.58 -5.08
C ALA A 317 -2.71 -7.47 -6.09
N LYS A 318 -2.66 -8.80 -5.90
CA LYS A 318 -3.29 -9.78 -6.81
C LYS A 318 -4.82 -9.80 -6.72
N MET A 319 -5.40 -9.51 -5.55
CA MET A 319 -6.85 -9.37 -5.39
C MET A 319 -7.39 -8.15 -6.12
N VAL A 320 -6.62 -7.05 -6.12
CA VAL A 320 -7.05 -5.79 -6.74
C VAL A 320 -6.71 -5.75 -8.23
N LEU A 321 -5.50 -6.17 -8.60
CA LEU A 321 -4.96 -6.17 -9.97
C LEU A 321 -4.82 -7.61 -10.45
N ARG A 322 -5.86 -8.13 -11.12
CA ARG A 322 -5.92 -9.54 -11.56
C ARG A 322 -4.82 -9.88 -12.55
N GLU A 323 -4.28 -8.90 -13.26
CA GLU A 323 -3.16 -9.05 -14.19
C GLU A 323 -1.89 -9.53 -13.48
N LEU A 324 -1.75 -9.25 -12.18
CA LEU A 324 -0.64 -9.78 -11.36
C LEU A 324 -0.79 -11.28 -11.04
N MET A 325 -1.86 -11.93 -11.49
CA MET A 325 -1.95 -13.39 -11.49
C MET A 325 -1.12 -14.03 -12.61
N ASP A 326 -0.83 -13.28 -13.69
CA ASP A 326 0.11 -13.71 -14.72
C ASP A 326 1.55 -13.75 -14.14
N PRO A 327 2.23 -14.91 -14.17
CA PRO A 327 3.61 -15.04 -13.70
C PRO A 327 4.60 -14.06 -14.35
N LEU A 328 4.41 -13.68 -15.62
CA LEU A 328 5.30 -12.78 -16.34
C LEU A 328 5.18 -11.35 -15.81
N ILE A 329 3.95 -10.84 -15.71
CA ILE A 329 3.67 -9.50 -15.17
C ILE A 329 4.09 -9.44 -13.70
N PHE A 330 3.77 -10.48 -12.92
CA PHE A 330 4.16 -10.56 -11.52
C PHE A 330 5.68 -10.61 -11.33
N THR A 331 6.42 -11.17 -12.28
CA THR A 331 7.89 -11.17 -12.24
C THR A 331 8.45 -9.76 -12.45
N LYS A 332 7.93 -8.99 -13.41
CA LYS A 332 8.28 -7.57 -13.59
C LYS A 332 8.00 -6.75 -12.32
N PHE A 333 6.83 -6.96 -11.71
CA PHE A 333 6.44 -6.34 -10.45
C PHE A 333 7.39 -6.68 -9.28
N LYS A 334 7.81 -7.95 -9.14
CA LYS A 334 8.80 -8.34 -8.14
C LYS A 334 10.17 -7.75 -8.41
N THR A 335 10.60 -7.69 -9.67
CA THR A 335 11.89 -7.12 -10.06
C THR A 335 11.95 -5.64 -9.70
N PHE A 336 10.88 -4.88 -9.93
CA PHE A 336 10.75 -3.49 -9.49
C PHE A 336 11.06 -3.33 -7.99
N LEU A 337 10.47 -4.16 -7.13
CA LEU A 337 10.71 -4.11 -5.68
C LEU A 337 12.12 -4.60 -5.28
N LYS A 338 12.70 -5.55 -6.02
CA LYS A 338 14.05 -6.09 -5.75
C LYS A 338 15.16 -5.10 -6.08
N GLN A 339 14.93 -4.23 -7.07
CA GLN A 339 15.86 -3.16 -7.46
C GLN A 339 15.97 -2.04 -6.41
N GLY A 340 15.19 -2.11 -5.31
CA GLY A 340 15.22 -1.10 -4.26
C GLY A 340 14.35 0.12 -4.54
N ASN A 341 13.52 0.08 -5.60
CA ASN A 341 12.57 1.15 -5.88
C ASN A 341 11.54 1.29 -4.74
N ASP A 342 11.14 2.53 -4.46
CA ASP A 342 10.16 2.82 -3.42
C ASP A 342 8.76 2.29 -3.84
N PRO A 343 8.11 1.43 -3.04
CA PRO A 343 6.77 0.90 -3.33
C PRO A 343 5.69 1.97 -3.46
N SER A 344 5.93 3.19 -2.99
CA SER A 344 5.03 4.31 -3.20
C SER A 344 4.85 4.55 -4.72
N CYS A 345 5.90 4.43 -5.52
CA CYS A 345 5.87 4.69 -6.97
C CYS A 345 5.22 3.56 -7.79
N LEU A 346 4.54 2.61 -7.13
CA LEU A 346 3.89 1.48 -7.80
C LEU A 346 2.80 1.90 -8.77
N ARG A 347 2.09 3.01 -8.49
CA ARG A 347 1.03 3.52 -9.37
C ARG A 347 1.62 3.91 -10.72
N GLU A 348 2.66 4.73 -10.70
CA GLU A 348 3.34 5.26 -11.89
C GLU A 348 3.98 4.14 -12.72
N PHE A 349 4.56 3.14 -12.04
CA PHE A 349 5.10 1.94 -12.68
C PHE A 349 4.01 1.06 -13.33
N LEU A 350 2.89 0.83 -12.65
CA LEU A 350 1.84 -0.07 -13.12
C LEU A 350 0.97 0.53 -14.23
N LEU A 351 0.71 1.83 -14.21
CA LEU A 351 -0.04 2.53 -15.27
C LEU A 351 0.55 2.22 -16.66
N GLN A 352 1.88 2.27 -16.79
CA GLN A 352 2.56 2.01 -18.07
C GLN A 352 2.49 0.55 -18.53
N ILE A 353 2.33 -0.39 -17.60
CA ILE A 353 2.27 -1.83 -17.89
C ILE A 353 0.83 -2.25 -18.22
N LEU A 354 -0.15 -1.69 -17.51
CA LEU A 354 -1.53 -2.16 -17.52
C LEU A 354 -2.44 -1.37 -18.47
N ASP A 355 -2.19 -0.08 -18.71
CA ASP A 355 -3.09 0.75 -19.53
C ASP A 355 -2.92 0.59 -21.04
N LYS A 356 -1.95 -0.21 -21.51
CA LYS A 356 -1.65 -0.31 -22.94
C LYS A 356 -2.79 -0.89 -23.80
N ASN A 357 -3.79 -1.55 -23.20
CA ASN A 357 -4.74 -2.39 -23.95
C ASN A 357 -6.25 -2.16 -23.63
N SER A 358 -6.66 -1.19 -22.80
CA SER A 358 -8.09 -1.03 -22.44
C SER A 358 -8.61 0.40 -22.59
N SER A 359 -9.64 0.58 -23.41
CA SER A 359 -10.34 1.86 -23.61
C SER A 359 -11.15 2.33 -22.39
N SER A 360 -11.50 1.43 -21.46
CA SER A 360 -12.27 1.70 -20.25
C SER A 360 -11.41 1.88 -18.97
N GLY A 361 -10.08 1.79 -19.10
CA GLY A 361 -9.13 1.83 -17.99
C GLY A 361 -9.15 0.57 -17.11
N ASN A 362 -8.12 0.39 -16.29
CA ASN A 362 -8.01 -0.77 -15.42
C ASN A 362 -8.86 -0.62 -14.14
N VAL A 363 -9.79 -1.56 -13.89
CA VAL A 363 -10.66 -1.56 -12.71
C VAL A 363 -9.87 -1.56 -11.40
N GLY A 364 -8.78 -2.32 -11.31
CA GLY A 364 -7.95 -2.39 -10.12
C GLY A 364 -7.25 -1.06 -9.81
N LEU A 365 -6.78 -0.34 -10.83
CA LEU A 365 -6.21 1.00 -10.64
C LEU A 365 -7.26 1.98 -10.10
N GLN A 366 -8.49 1.94 -10.62
CA GLN A 366 -9.60 2.75 -10.14
C GLN A 366 -9.96 2.44 -8.67
N ILE A 367 -9.89 1.17 -8.26
CA ILE A 367 -10.11 0.75 -6.86
C ILE A 367 -9.05 1.36 -5.94
N LEU A 368 -7.78 1.36 -6.35
CA LEU A 368 -6.67 1.88 -5.53
C LEU A 368 -6.65 3.42 -5.48
N ASP A 369 -7.10 4.10 -6.55
CA ASP A 369 -7.22 5.55 -6.64
C ASP A 369 -8.41 6.12 -5.83
N ARG A 370 -9.38 5.29 -5.45
CA ARG A 370 -10.50 5.70 -4.58
C ARG A 370 -10.02 6.11 -3.18
N ASN A 371 -10.87 6.88 -2.50
CA ASN A 371 -10.60 7.43 -1.17
C ASN A 371 -9.25 8.16 -1.12
N TRP A 372 -8.99 9.01 -2.11
CA TRP A 372 -7.76 9.82 -2.20
C TRP A 372 -6.48 8.97 -2.21
N GLY A 373 -6.50 7.85 -2.93
CA GLY A 373 -5.33 6.97 -3.08
C GLY A 373 -5.01 6.12 -1.85
N ALA A 374 -5.95 5.93 -0.91
CA ALA A 374 -5.69 5.15 0.31
C ALA A 374 -5.31 3.69 0.01
N GLY A 375 -5.81 3.11 -1.10
CA GLY A 375 -5.44 1.74 -1.49
C GLY A 375 -3.96 1.63 -1.85
N TRP A 376 -3.45 2.60 -2.62
CA TRP A 376 -2.02 2.70 -2.93
C TRP A 376 -1.16 2.90 -1.68
N ASN A 377 -1.61 3.71 -0.72
CA ASN A 377 -0.86 3.92 0.52
C ASN A 377 -0.73 2.64 1.34
N LEU A 378 -1.84 1.92 1.54
CA LEU A 378 -1.78 0.65 2.27
C LEU A 378 -0.86 -0.35 1.56
N LEU A 379 -0.96 -0.43 0.24
CA LEU A 379 -0.16 -1.35 -0.55
C LEU A 379 1.33 -1.01 -0.46
N SER A 380 1.71 0.27 -0.52
CA SER A 380 3.11 0.69 -0.39
C SER A 380 3.67 0.38 1.00
N LEU A 381 2.87 0.59 2.06
CA LEU A 381 3.24 0.29 3.44
C LEU A 381 3.38 -1.21 3.72
N LEU A 382 2.53 -2.05 3.11
CA LEU A 382 2.65 -3.52 3.19
C LEU A 382 3.89 -4.03 2.45
N LEU A 383 4.28 -3.36 1.35
CA LEU A 383 5.37 -3.77 0.48
C LEU A 383 6.69 -3.02 0.75
N ALA A 384 6.76 -2.21 1.80
CA ALA A 384 7.96 -1.48 2.22
C ALA A 384 9.21 -2.39 2.14
N THR A 385 10.28 -1.89 1.52
CA THR A 385 11.53 -2.65 1.29
C THR A 385 12.20 -3.00 2.61
N ASP A 386 12.32 -2.02 3.50
CA ASP A 386 12.79 -2.18 4.87
C ASP A 386 11.71 -2.86 5.75
N PRO A 387 12.00 -4.02 6.37
CA PRO A 387 11.10 -4.69 7.30
C PRO A 387 10.66 -3.82 8.48
N SER A 388 11.52 -2.91 8.96
CA SER A 388 11.24 -2.07 10.13
C SER A 388 10.21 -0.97 9.84
N ARG A 389 10.15 -0.51 8.59
CA ARG A 389 9.19 0.49 8.10
C ARG A 389 7.87 -0.10 7.62
N ARG A 390 7.77 -1.43 7.59
CA ARG A 390 6.58 -2.15 7.11
C ARG A 390 5.46 -2.05 8.14
N ILE A 391 4.24 -1.77 7.67
CA ILE A 391 3.08 -1.61 8.56
C ILE A 391 2.79 -2.90 9.33
N SER A 392 2.45 -2.76 10.61
CA SER A 392 2.02 -3.87 11.45
C SER A 392 0.60 -4.33 11.07
N CYS A 393 0.22 -5.55 11.47
CA CYS A 393 -1.15 -6.05 11.28
C CYS A 393 -2.20 -5.13 11.95
N LEU A 394 -1.92 -4.68 13.16
CA LEU A 394 -2.82 -3.83 13.94
C LEU A 394 -3.02 -2.47 13.27
N ASP A 395 -1.95 -1.86 12.77
CA ASP A 395 -2.03 -0.57 12.09
C ASP A 395 -2.69 -0.70 10.72
N ALA A 396 -2.44 -1.80 10.00
CA ALA A 396 -3.12 -2.11 8.75
C ALA A 396 -4.63 -2.21 8.93
N LEU A 397 -5.11 -2.87 9.99
CA LEU A 397 -6.54 -2.95 10.33
C LEU A 397 -7.19 -1.59 10.62
N ARG A 398 -6.39 -0.59 11.03
CA ARG A 398 -6.82 0.80 11.27
C ARG A 398 -6.61 1.70 10.06
N HIS A 399 -6.15 1.16 8.93
CA HIS A 399 -5.86 1.96 7.76
C HIS A 399 -7.16 2.44 7.09
N PRO A 400 -7.25 3.72 6.65
CA PRO A 400 -8.47 4.28 6.04
C PRO A 400 -9.02 3.50 4.84
N PHE A 401 -8.14 2.79 4.12
CA PHE A 401 -8.56 1.89 3.04
C PHE A 401 -9.51 0.78 3.51
N LEU A 402 -9.29 0.19 4.70
CA LEU A 402 -10.09 -0.92 5.22
C LEU A 402 -11.29 -0.46 6.05
N CYS A 403 -11.19 0.70 6.69
CA CYS A 403 -12.24 1.23 7.53
C CYS A 403 -13.31 2.01 6.75
N GLY A 404 -13.04 2.40 5.50
CA GLY A 404 -14.00 3.16 4.70
C GLY A 404 -14.25 4.58 5.22
N PRO A 405 -15.05 5.39 4.51
CA PRO A 405 -15.21 6.82 4.80
C PRO A 405 -16.04 7.10 6.07
N ARG A 406 -16.89 6.15 6.50
CA ARG A 406 -17.74 6.31 7.69
C ARG A 406 -16.96 6.23 9.01
N TRP A 407 -15.84 5.51 9.03
CA TRP A 407 -15.05 5.31 10.24
C TRP A 407 -14.06 6.46 10.40
N ARG A 408 -14.36 7.38 11.32
CA ARG A 408 -13.50 8.53 11.65
C ARG A 408 -12.32 8.10 12.51
N ILE A 409 -11.34 7.50 11.88
CA ILE A 409 -10.00 7.33 12.48
C ILE A 409 -9.31 8.69 12.35
N VAL A 410 -8.68 9.18 13.42
CA VAL A 410 -7.86 10.39 13.34
C VAL A 410 -6.70 10.08 12.40
N PRO A 411 -6.67 10.66 11.19
CA PRO A 411 -5.63 10.34 10.22
C PRO A 411 -4.28 10.86 10.72
N SER A 412 -3.21 10.10 10.51
CA SER A 412 -1.85 10.61 10.71
C SER A 412 -1.55 11.76 9.74
N MET A 413 -0.52 12.56 10.04
CA MET A 413 -0.12 13.62 9.12
C MET A 413 0.35 13.06 7.77
N ASP A 414 1.00 11.89 7.78
CA ASP A 414 1.49 11.24 6.56
C ASP A 414 0.35 10.83 5.63
N ILE A 415 -0.75 10.29 6.16
CA ILE A 415 -1.90 9.93 5.31
C ILE A 415 -2.62 11.18 4.77
N ILE A 416 -2.67 12.28 5.54
CA ILE A 416 -3.23 13.55 5.05
C ILE A 416 -2.38 14.06 3.87
N ARG A 417 -1.06 14.10 4.02
CA ARG A 417 -0.13 14.48 2.94
C ARG A 417 -0.29 13.60 1.71
N TRP A 418 -0.35 12.28 1.91
CA TRP A 418 -0.60 11.31 0.85
C TRP A 418 -1.91 11.60 0.11
N SER A 419 -3.01 11.78 0.84
CA SER A 419 -4.33 12.04 0.27
C SER A 419 -4.37 13.35 -0.53
N LEU A 420 -3.72 14.41 -0.03
CA LEU A 420 -3.59 15.68 -0.76
C LEU A 420 -2.80 15.48 -2.06
N GLY A 421 -1.65 14.81 -1.99
CA GLY A 421 -0.80 14.54 -3.14
C GLY A 421 -1.48 13.69 -4.21
N SER A 422 -2.11 12.58 -3.82
CA SER A 422 -2.87 11.73 -4.74
C SER A 422 -4.06 12.44 -5.37
N THR A 423 -4.71 13.36 -4.64
CA THR A 423 -5.78 14.19 -5.20
C THR A 423 -5.24 15.20 -6.21
N ALA A 424 -4.09 15.82 -5.92
CA ALA A 424 -3.43 16.75 -6.83
C ALA A 424 -3.05 16.07 -8.15
N VAL A 425 -2.41 14.90 -8.08
CA VAL A 425 -2.05 14.09 -9.27
C VAL A 425 -3.28 13.75 -10.10
N ARG A 426 -4.35 13.28 -9.46
CA ARG A 426 -5.60 12.93 -10.15
C ARG A 426 -6.26 14.13 -10.82
N ILE A 427 -6.32 15.28 -10.15
CA ILE A 427 -6.86 16.50 -10.76
C ILE A 427 -6.04 16.92 -11.98
N SER A 428 -4.70 16.79 -11.91
CA SER A 428 -3.81 17.08 -13.03
C SER A 428 -4.01 16.14 -14.23
N GLU A 429 -4.30 14.87 -13.99
CA GLU A 429 -4.56 13.87 -15.04
C GLU A 429 -5.97 14.00 -15.67
N GLU A 430 -7.00 14.37 -14.90
CA GLU A 430 -8.40 14.47 -15.36
C GLU A 430 -8.71 15.72 -16.22
N TYR A 431 -7.73 16.25 -16.97
CA TYR A 431 -7.81 17.45 -17.81
C TYR A 431 -8.39 18.71 -17.11
N ILE A 432 -7.49 19.64 -16.71
CA ILE A 432 -7.85 20.89 -16.03
C ILE A 432 -8.19 22.02 -17.02
N TYR A 433 -9.44 22.10 -17.47
CA TYR A 433 -9.91 23.23 -18.30
C TYR A 433 -10.63 24.31 -17.50
N ARG A 434 -11.27 23.96 -16.38
CA ARG A 434 -12.17 24.88 -15.68
C ARG A 434 -11.47 25.59 -14.52
N GLN A 435 -11.75 26.88 -14.36
CA GLN A 435 -11.23 27.69 -13.26
C GLN A 435 -11.42 27.05 -11.87
N PRO A 436 -12.55 26.37 -11.54
CA PRO A 436 -12.70 25.70 -10.25
C PRO A 436 -11.68 24.59 -10.00
N GLN A 437 -11.29 23.80 -11.01
CA GLN A 437 -10.28 22.75 -10.84
C GLN A 437 -8.89 23.35 -10.59
N ARG A 438 -8.55 24.44 -11.30
CA ARG A 438 -7.30 25.19 -11.07
C ARG A 438 -7.23 25.78 -9.67
N SER A 439 -8.31 26.43 -9.22
CA SER A 439 -8.39 26.99 -7.86
C SER A 439 -8.28 25.90 -6.79
N ARG A 440 -8.90 24.73 -7.01
CA ARG A 440 -8.78 23.58 -6.11
C ARG A 440 -7.36 23.03 -6.05
N LEU A 441 -6.69 22.88 -7.20
CA LEU A 441 -5.31 22.41 -7.25
C LEU A 441 -4.35 23.39 -6.57
N ALA A 442 -4.49 24.69 -6.83
CA ALA A 442 -3.70 25.72 -6.17
C ALA A 442 -3.87 25.66 -4.65
N HIS A 443 -5.11 25.51 -4.17
CA HIS A 443 -5.39 25.33 -2.75
C HIS A 443 -4.72 24.07 -2.17
N PHE A 444 -4.76 22.94 -2.86
CA PHE A 444 -4.08 21.72 -2.40
C PHE A 444 -2.56 21.89 -2.31
N ILE A 445 -1.96 22.57 -3.29
CA ILE A 445 -0.52 22.88 -3.28
C ILE A 445 -0.16 23.72 -2.06
N GLU A 446 -0.93 24.78 -1.78
CA GLU A 446 -0.71 25.61 -0.58
C GLU A 446 -0.82 24.81 0.72
N VAL A 447 -1.81 23.93 0.83
CA VAL A 447 -1.96 23.07 2.02
C VAL A 447 -0.78 22.10 2.15
N MET A 448 -0.32 21.50 1.05
CA MET A 448 0.85 20.60 1.06
C MET A 448 2.13 21.34 1.49
N GLU A 449 2.31 22.59 1.04
CA GLU A 449 3.43 23.45 1.46
C GLU A 449 3.43 23.71 2.96
N VAL A 450 2.26 24.01 3.54
CA VAL A 450 2.11 24.23 4.99
C VAL A 450 2.40 22.97 5.80
N LEU A 451 2.03 21.80 5.26
CA LEU A 451 2.23 20.51 5.92
C LEU A 451 3.61 19.89 5.68
N ASN A 452 4.53 20.60 5.03
CA ASN A 452 5.86 20.10 4.70
C ASN A 452 6.67 19.79 5.96
N SER A 453 7.02 18.51 6.15
CA SER A 453 7.83 18.03 7.27
C SER A 453 9.34 18.20 7.07
N HIS A 454 9.80 18.42 5.83
CA HIS A 454 11.21 18.42 5.46
C HIS A 454 11.69 19.81 5.07
N SER A 455 11.59 20.76 5.99
CA SER A 455 11.96 22.15 5.70
C SER A 455 13.48 22.41 5.69
N LYS A 456 14.28 21.47 6.23
CA LYS A 456 15.75 21.62 6.37
C LYS A 456 16.49 21.13 5.11
N PRO A 457 17.42 21.93 4.54
CA PRO A 457 18.20 21.59 3.35
C PRO A 457 18.93 20.23 3.40
N LYS A 458 19.37 19.78 4.58
CA LYS A 458 20.03 18.47 4.75
C LYS A 458 19.16 17.29 4.32
N ASN A 459 17.84 17.38 4.56
CA ASN A 459 16.90 16.33 4.14
C ASN A 459 16.78 16.27 2.62
N TRP A 460 16.89 17.42 1.93
CA TRP A 460 16.73 17.51 0.49
C TRP A 460 17.85 16.81 -0.27
N LEU A 461 19.07 16.77 0.29
CA LEU A 461 20.19 16.05 -0.30
C LEU A 461 19.92 14.54 -0.43
N GLU A 462 19.12 13.96 0.47
CA GLU A 462 18.75 12.54 0.44
C GLU A 462 17.46 12.29 -0.37
N LEU A 463 16.54 13.25 -0.39
CA LEU A 463 15.19 13.07 -0.96
C LEU A 463 15.06 13.48 -2.43
N LEU A 464 15.84 14.46 -2.90
CA LEU A 464 15.79 14.95 -4.28
C LEU A 464 16.35 13.97 -5.34
N PRO A 465 17.43 13.21 -5.09
CA PRO A 465 18.04 12.40 -6.14
C PRO A 465 17.08 11.40 -6.78
N GLY A 466 17.09 11.36 -8.11
CA GLY A 466 16.23 10.52 -8.92
C GLY A 466 15.71 11.22 -10.17
N LYS A 467 14.91 10.49 -10.94
CA LYS A 467 14.26 10.96 -12.17
C LYS A 467 12.81 11.33 -11.86
N TRP A 468 12.43 12.55 -12.22
CA TRP A 468 11.11 13.13 -11.95
C TRP A 468 10.46 13.57 -13.25
N ARG A 469 9.23 13.13 -13.51
CA ARG A 469 8.43 13.55 -14.66
C ARG A 469 7.58 14.76 -14.29
N LEU A 470 7.63 15.80 -15.11
CA LEU A 470 6.78 16.97 -14.94
C LEU A 470 5.33 16.62 -15.31
N LEU A 471 4.43 16.73 -14.35
CA LEU A 471 3.00 16.43 -14.52
C LEU A 471 2.19 17.68 -14.88
N TYR A 472 2.45 18.80 -14.19
CA TYR A 472 1.66 20.02 -14.35
C TYR A 472 2.44 21.27 -13.93
N CYS A 473 2.13 22.41 -14.54
CA CYS A 473 2.60 23.73 -14.10
C CYS A 473 1.42 24.70 -14.01
N THR A 474 1.29 25.43 -12.88
CA THR A 474 0.21 26.40 -12.69
C THR A 474 0.39 27.66 -13.53
N GLY A 475 1.61 27.97 -13.97
CA GLY A 475 1.93 29.16 -14.76
C GLY A 475 1.72 28.94 -16.26
N ARG A 476 2.22 27.82 -16.80
CA ARG A 476 2.11 27.48 -18.22
C ARG A 476 1.54 26.08 -18.39
N HIS A 477 0.57 25.94 -19.30
CA HIS A 477 0.03 24.64 -19.67
C HIS A 477 0.92 23.98 -20.72
N ILE A 478 1.36 22.75 -20.46
CA ILE A 478 2.15 21.95 -21.40
C ILE A 478 1.18 21.23 -22.36
N GLY A 479 1.46 21.28 -23.67
CA GLY A 479 0.81 20.44 -24.68
C GLY A 479 -0.60 20.86 -25.13
N LEU A 480 -1.17 21.94 -24.60
CA LEU A 480 -2.48 22.45 -25.03
C LEU A 480 -2.45 23.96 -25.22
N THR A 481 -2.44 24.38 -26.48
CA THR A 481 -2.50 25.80 -26.84
C THR A 481 -3.48 26.01 -27.99
N PHE A 482 -4.39 26.97 -27.85
CA PHE A 482 -5.29 27.41 -28.94
C PHE A 482 -4.57 28.26 -30.00
N ARG A 483 -3.29 28.59 -29.77
CA ARG A 483 -2.47 29.30 -30.75
C ARG A 483 -2.18 28.40 -31.95
N GLN A 484 -2.05 28.99 -33.12
CA GLN A 484 -1.45 28.32 -34.27
C GLN A 484 0.07 28.55 -34.20
N PRO A 485 0.88 27.52 -33.86
CA PRO A 485 2.32 27.72 -33.74
C PRO A 485 2.98 27.72 -35.12
N PRO A 486 4.12 28.43 -35.28
CA PRO A 486 4.87 28.47 -36.53
C PRO A 486 5.48 27.10 -36.89
N ALA A 487 5.88 26.33 -35.88
CA ALA A 487 6.23 24.92 -36.00
C ALA A 487 5.31 24.11 -35.08
N ARG A 488 4.74 23.01 -35.58
CA ARG A 488 3.85 22.16 -34.76
C ARG A 488 4.66 21.13 -34.01
N VAL A 489 4.84 21.39 -32.72
CA VAL A 489 5.58 20.51 -31.83
C VAL A 489 4.63 19.95 -30.79
N LEU A 490 4.59 18.62 -30.69
CA LEU A 490 3.93 17.90 -29.61
C LEU A 490 4.97 17.58 -28.54
N ILE A 491 4.84 18.18 -27.36
CA ILE A 491 5.71 17.86 -26.23
C ILE A 491 5.34 16.48 -25.68
N GLY A 492 6.34 15.61 -25.54
CA GLY A 492 6.22 14.32 -24.89
C GLY A 492 6.49 14.44 -23.38
N ASP A 493 7.11 13.41 -22.81
CA ASP A 493 7.46 13.44 -21.39
C ASP A 493 8.67 14.34 -21.13
N VAL A 494 8.49 15.26 -20.19
CA VAL A 494 9.54 16.15 -19.69
C VAL A 494 10.05 15.60 -18.37
N HIS A 495 11.34 15.29 -18.31
CA HIS A 495 11.99 14.69 -17.14
C HIS A 495 13.04 15.61 -16.52
N LEU A 496 13.15 15.51 -15.21
CA LEU A 496 14.12 16.16 -14.34
C LEU A 496 14.94 15.06 -13.68
N THR A 497 16.19 14.89 -14.08
CA THR A 497 17.11 13.96 -13.43
C THR A 497 18.01 14.76 -12.51
N VAL A 498 17.96 14.43 -11.22
CA VAL A 498 18.83 15.03 -10.20
C VAL A 498 19.74 13.93 -9.67
N SER A 499 21.05 14.14 -9.78
CA SER A 499 22.05 13.22 -9.22
C SER A 499 23.02 13.96 -8.32
N ARG A 500 23.58 13.24 -7.36
CA ARG A 500 24.58 13.78 -6.43
C ARG A 500 25.96 13.61 -7.05
N THR A 501 26.73 14.69 -7.14
CA THR A 501 28.08 14.66 -7.71
C THR A 501 29.12 14.06 -6.76
N SER A 502 28.95 14.23 -5.45
CA SER A 502 29.75 13.54 -4.42
C SER A 502 29.00 13.43 -3.08
N ASN A 503 29.34 12.43 -2.25
CA ASN A 503 28.67 12.22 -0.96
C ASN A 503 28.97 13.29 0.10
N LEU A 504 30.00 14.12 -0.10
CA LEU A 504 30.48 15.12 0.86
C LEU A 504 30.06 16.55 0.50
N ASN A 505 29.73 16.83 -0.77
CA ASN A 505 29.34 18.18 -1.21
C ASN A 505 27.82 18.36 -1.29
N THR A 506 27.39 19.61 -1.15
CA THR A 506 26.01 20.07 -1.39
C THR A 506 25.69 20.26 -2.87
N ASP A 507 26.57 19.80 -3.75
CA ASP A 507 26.50 20.03 -5.18
C ASP A 507 25.69 18.89 -5.82
N LEU A 508 24.73 19.27 -6.64
CA LEU A 508 23.85 18.35 -7.36
C LEU A 508 23.99 18.66 -8.85
N SER A 509 24.03 17.60 -9.66
CA SER A 509 23.94 17.71 -11.10
C SER A 509 22.49 17.56 -11.53
N PHE A 510 22.14 18.36 -12.52
CA PHE A 510 20.82 18.44 -13.08
C PHE A 510 20.86 18.13 -14.56
N THR A 511 19.92 17.32 -15.00
CA THR A 511 19.65 17.05 -16.41
C THR A 511 18.15 17.15 -16.65
N SER A 512 17.71 18.15 -17.41
CA SER A 512 16.33 18.24 -17.91
C SER A 512 16.25 17.63 -19.31
N ASP A 513 15.54 16.52 -19.45
CA ASP A 513 15.29 15.82 -20.71
C ASP A 513 13.89 16.15 -21.23
N ILE A 514 13.80 16.79 -22.39
CA ILE A 514 12.54 17.15 -23.05
C ILE A 514 12.44 16.39 -24.38
N GLY A 515 11.61 15.35 -24.41
CA GLY A 515 11.25 14.67 -25.65
C GLY A 515 10.09 15.38 -26.35
N PHE A 516 10.14 15.49 -27.67
CA PHE A 516 9.04 16.07 -28.46
C PHE A 516 8.97 15.48 -29.87
N THR A 517 7.83 15.64 -30.52
CA THR A 517 7.58 15.18 -31.90
C THR A 517 7.14 16.35 -32.76
N ILE A 518 7.85 16.57 -33.86
CA ILE A 518 7.59 17.62 -34.85
C ILE A 518 6.66 17.04 -35.92
N MET A 519 5.46 17.61 -36.05
CA MET A 519 4.52 17.16 -37.08
C MET A 519 4.72 17.96 -38.37
N VAL A 520 5.00 17.25 -39.45
CA VAL A 520 5.24 17.82 -40.77
C VAL A 520 3.89 17.94 -41.50
N GLY A 521 3.53 19.15 -41.96
CA GLY A 521 2.34 19.40 -42.77
C GLY A 521 1.41 20.51 -42.24
N GLN A 522 0.39 20.87 -43.02
CA GLN A 522 -0.55 21.96 -42.73
C GLN A 522 -1.76 21.59 -41.85
N ASN A 523 -1.99 20.30 -41.55
CA ASN A 523 -2.99 19.86 -40.58
C ASN A 523 -2.36 19.10 -39.41
N TRP A 524 -3.06 19.02 -38.27
CA TRP A 524 -2.67 18.12 -37.17
C TRP A 524 -2.94 16.67 -37.62
N PRO A 525 -1.90 15.84 -37.83
CA PRO A 525 -2.11 14.48 -38.30
C PRO A 525 -2.86 13.68 -37.22
N HIS A 526 -3.90 12.96 -37.61
CA HIS A 526 -4.76 12.21 -36.67
C HIS A 526 -3.98 11.16 -35.87
N ASN A 527 -2.95 10.57 -36.49
CA ASN A 527 -2.06 9.59 -35.87
C ASN A 527 -0.94 10.21 -35.03
N LYS A 528 -0.86 11.56 -34.95
CA LYS A 528 0.19 12.32 -34.25
C LYS A 528 1.63 11.91 -34.63
N THR A 529 1.82 11.34 -35.82
CA THR A 529 3.14 10.92 -36.29
C THR A 529 3.96 12.12 -36.73
N GLY A 530 5.26 12.07 -36.48
CA GLY A 530 6.19 13.13 -36.84
C GLY A 530 7.63 12.70 -36.64
N VAL A 531 8.54 13.66 -36.79
CA VAL A 531 9.98 13.49 -36.56
C VAL A 531 10.26 13.71 -35.08
N ASN A 532 10.98 12.80 -34.42
CA ASN A 532 11.28 12.98 -33.01
C ASN A 532 12.47 13.93 -32.81
N GLY A 533 12.44 14.64 -31.69
CA GLY A 533 13.53 15.46 -31.22
C GLY A 533 13.68 15.32 -29.71
N LYS A 534 14.92 15.53 -29.24
CA LYS A 534 15.27 15.54 -27.82
C LYS A 534 16.03 16.83 -27.52
N LEU A 535 15.61 17.55 -26.51
CA LEU A 535 16.31 18.72 -25.96
C LEU A 535 16.76 18.38 -24.55
N GLU A 536 18.05 18.49 -24.28
CA GLU A 536 18.65 18.18 -22.99
C GLU A 536 19.34 19.42 -22.43
N VAL A 537 19.13 19.69 -21.14
CA VAL A 537 19.71 20.83 -20.43
C VAL A 537 20.46 20.33 -19.22
N ASN A 538 21.77 20.52 -19.21
CA ASN A 538 22.65 20.09 -18.14
C ASN A 538 23.13 21.30 -17.34
N SER A 539 23.06 21.22 -16.01
CA SER A 539 23.60 22.25 -15.13
C SER A 539 24.10 21.66 -13.80
N LEU A 540 25.06 22.33 -13.19
CA LEU A 540 25.51 22.05 -11.82
C LEU A 540 24.94 23.12 -10.89
N PHE A 541 24.46 22.69 -9.72
CA PHE A 541 23.89 23.63 -8.77
C PHE A 541 24.22 23.27 -7.33
N ARG A 542 24.30 24.31 -6.50
CA ARG A 542 24.57 24.18 -5.06
C ARG A 542 23.31 24.46 -4.26
N LEU A 543 23.02 23.59 -3.31
CA LEU A 543 21.85 23.72 -2.44
C LEU A 543 22.17 24.61 -1.22
N ALA A 544 21.54 25.79 -1.13
CA ALA A 544 21.71 26.73 -0.04
C ALA A 544 20.42 26.91 0.78
N ALA A 545 20.54 27.25 2.07
CA ALA A 545 19.38 27.68 2.86
C ALA A 545 18.97 29.11 2.45
N GLY A 546 17.68 29.33 2.19
CA GLY A 546 17.12 30.61 1.77
C GLY A 546 15.76 30.91 2.43
N ARG A 547 15.26 32.14 2.22
CA ARG A 547 13.92 32.59 2.62
C ARG A 547 13.03 32.78 1.40
N ARG A 548 11.73 32.50 1.54
CA ARG A 548 10.70 32.74 0.50
C ARG A 548 10.60 34.24 0.24
N LEU A 549 11.11 34.70 -0.90
CA LEU A 549 10.96 36.09 -1.36
C LEU A 549 10.29 36.05 -2.74
N TYR A 550 9.01 36.42 -2.80
CA TYR A 550 8.32 36.58 -4.08
C TYR A 550 8.71 37.92 -4.71
N ILE A 551 8.82 37.96 -6.04
CA ILE A 551 9.18 39.16 -6.81
C ILE A 551 8.28 40.38 -6.49
N LYS A 552 7.06 40.18 -5.95
CA LYS A 552 6.17 41.27 -5.55
C LYS A 552 6.71 42.19 -4.44
N GLU A 553 7.66 41.75 -3.61
CA GLU A 553 8.26 42.60 -2.57
C GLU A 553 9.38 43.52 -3.08
N LYS A 554 9.95 43.25 -4.26
CA LYS A 554 11.05 44.08 -4.79
C LYS A 554 10.60 45.35 -5.53
N LYS A 555 9.30 45.57 -5.77
CA LYS A 555 8.81 46.67 -6.63
C LYS A 555 7.70 47.54 -6.05
N THR A 556 7.43 47.54 -4.74
CA THR A 556 6.35 48.35 -4.16
C THR A 556 6.79 49.27 -3.01
N THR A 557 7.75 50.16 -3.30
CA THR A 557 7.87 51.47 -2.63
C THR A 557 7.01 52.52 -3.34
N GLY A 558 5.79 52.16 -3.74
CA GLY A 558 4.88 53.03 -4.49
C GLY A 558 3.45 52.56 -4.42
N LYS A 559 2.66 53.26 -3.59
CA LYS A 559 1.20 53.25 -3.42
C LYS A 559 0.40 52.41 -4.45
N PHE A 560 -0.01 51.21 -4.04
CA PHE A 560 -1.29 50.59 -4.45
C PHE A 560 -1.87 49.82 -3.26
N SER A 561 -3.17 50.01 -3.04
CA SER A 561 -3.96 49.48 -1.92
C SER A 561 -3.92 47.95 -1.81
N PRO A 562 -3.91 47.38 -0.58
CA PRO A 562 -3.75 45.95 -0.36
C PRO A 562 -5.06 45.21 -0.68
N GLY A 563 -5.07 44.45 -1.78
CA GLY A 563 -5.96 43.31 -1.91
C GLY A 563 -5.46 42.20 -0.98
N GLN A 564 -6.34 41.73 -0.08
CA GLN A 564 -6.12 40.69 0.95
C GLN A 564 -4.93 39.76 0.66
N SER A 565 -3.92 39.86 1.52
CA SER A 565 -2.81 38.92 1.70
C SER A 565 -3.35 37.49 1.79
N THR A 566 -2.91 36.63 0.86
CA THR A 566 -3.25 35.20 0.83
C THR A 566 -2.87 34.52 2.16
N GLU A 567 -1.81 34.99 2.81
CA GLU A 567 -1.32 34.50 4.11
C GLU A 567 -2.30 34.74 5.26
N ASP A 568 -2.97 35.90 5.32
CA ASP A 568 -3.96 36.20 6.37
C ASP A 568 -5.22 35.35 6.20
N SER A 569 -5.63 35.08 4.95
CA SER A 569 -6.76 34.19 4.66
C SER A 569 -6.48 32.73 5.05
N LEU A 570 -5.22 32.29 4.95
CA LEU A 570 -4.76 30.94 5.29
C LEU A 570 -4.63 30.75 6.79
N ALA A 571 -4.04 31.73 7.50
CA ALA A 571 -3.99 31.74 8.95
C ALA A 571 -5.40 31.71 9.55
N GLN A 572 -6.34 32.48 8.99
CA GLN A 572 -7.74 32.49 9.44
C GLN A 572 -8.45 31.15 9.18
N LYS A 573 -8.21 30.48 8.04
CA LYS A 573 -8.81 29.17 7.70
C LYS A 573 -8.19 27.98 8.47
N LEU A 574 -6.88 28.01 8.71
CA LEU A 574 -6.16 26.98 9.49
C LEU A 574 -6.35 27.16 11.01
N SER A 575 -6.79 28.33 11.48
CA SER A 575 -7.10 28.59 12.89
C SER A 575 -8.38 27.88 13.41
N GLY A 576 -9.15 27.26 12.52
CA GLY A 576 -10.37 26.53 12.86
C GLY A 576 -10.10 25.39 13.86
N ARG A 577 -11.03 25.17 14.81
CA ARG A 577 -10.88 24.17 15.90
C ARG A 577 -10.49 22.75 15.43
N LYS A 578 -10.76 22.39 14.16
CA LYS A 578 -10.42 21.09 13.54
C LYS A 578 -8.93 20.93 13.21
N TRP A 579 -8.24 22.00 12.81
CA TRP A 579 -6.85 21.95 12.35
C TRP A 579 -5.83 22.24 13.46
N ARG A 580 -6.24 22.96 14.51
CA ARG A 580 -5.40 23.25 15.69
C ARG A 580 -4.83 22.02 16.42
N LYS A 581 -5.44 20.83 16.26
CA LYS A 581 -4.94 19.57 16.84
C LYS A 581 -4.05 18.77 15.89
N ALA A 582 -4.09 19.06 14.59
CA ALA A 582 -3.39 18.30 13.56
C ALA A 582 -2.09 18.98 13.12
N VAL A 583 -2.04 20.31 13.14
CA VAL A 583 -0.85 21.07 12.71
C VAL A 583 0.26 20.96 13.78
N PRO A 584 1.50 20.60 13.41
CA PRO A 584 2.59 20.39 14.36
C PRO A 584 3.16 21.69 14.97
N PHE A 585 2.65 22.85 14.57
CA PHE A 585 3.14 24.16 15.00
C PHE A 585 2.16 24.85 15.97
N LYS A 586 2.67 25.33 17.10
CA LYS A 586 1.94 26.24 18.00
C LYS A 586 1.68 27.61 17.35
N GLU A 587 2.54 28.00 16.41
CA GLU A 587 2.46 29.22 15.59
C GLU A 587 2.81 28.88 14.14
N LEU A 588 2.01 29.29 13.17
CA LEU A 588 2.32 29.10 11.74
C LEU A 588 3.64 29.82 11.42
N PRO A 589 4.63 29.16 10.78
CA PRO A 589 5.87 29.83 10.43
C PRO A 589 5.61 30.99 9.46
N THR A 590 6.08 32.19 9.83
CA THR A 590 5.92 33.44 9.05
C THR A 590 6.62 33.41 7.69
N SER A 591 7.54 32.47 7.48
CA SER A 591 8.09 32.12 6.17
C SER A 591 8.55 30.66 6.20
N LEU A 592 8.16 29.87 5.21
CA LEU A 592 8.70 28.51 5.04
C LEU A 592 10.20 28.61 4.77
N SER A 593 11.03 27.78 5.42
CA SER A 593 12.45 27.71 5.08
C SER A 593 12.60 27.04 3.73
N VAL A 594 13.40 27.65 2.85
CA VAL A 594 13.43 27.28 1.45
C VAL A 594 14.84 26.87 1.04
N ALA A 595 14.99 25.81 0.26
CA ALA A 595 16.25 25.51 -0.40
C ALA A 595 16.38 26.41 -1.64
N LYS A 596 17.34 27.34 -1.63
CA LYS A 596 17.69 28.16 -2.78
C LYS A 596 18.73 27.41 -3.62
N LEU A 597 18.48 27.34 -4.93
CA LEU A 597 19.41 26.77 -5.89
C LEU A 597 20.18 27.90 -6.57
N THR A 598 21.51 27.81 -6.59
CA THR A 598 22.36 28.69 -7.40
C THR A 598 23.01 27.84 -8.48
N SER A 599 22.70 28.11 -9.75
CA SER A 599 23.26 27.41 -10.91
C SER A 599 24.60 28.02 -11.34
N SER A 600 25.46 27.18 -11.90
CA SER A 600 26.62 27.57 -12.70
C SER A 600 26.25 27.59 -14.19
N ASP A 601 27.24 27.42 -15.08
CA ASP A 601 27.07 27.27 -16.52
C ASP A 601 25.97 26.25 -16.88
N ILE A 602 25.14 26.62 -17.85
CA ILE A 602 24.03 25.82 -18.37
C ILE A 602 24.38 25.37 -19.79
N GLU A 603 24.51 24.07 -19.98
CA GLU A 603 24.72 23.47 -21.29
C GLU A 603 23.36 23.03 -21.87
N VAL A 604 23.09 23.40 -23.12
CA VAL A 604 21.83 23.05 -23.81
C VAL A 604 22.17 22.33 -25.11
N THR A 605 21.70 21.10 -25.26
CA THR A 605 21.93 20.27 -26.44
C THR A 605 20.61 19.86 -27.10
N LEU A 606 20.51 20.04 -28.42
CA LEU A 606 19.33 19.71 -29.22
C LEU A 606 19.68 18.64 -30.25
N ASN A 607 18.97 17.52 -30.19
CA ASN A 607 19.07 16.42 -31.15
C ASN A 607 17.76 16.32 -31.94
N LEU A 608 17.86 16.31 -33.27
CA LEU A 608 16.73 16.15 -34.19
C LEU A 608 17.01 14.96 -35.11
N ASP A 609 16.02 14.09 -35.29
CA ASP A 609 16.13 12.97 -36.23
C ASP A 609 16.17 13.47 -37.69
N GLU A 610 16.85 12.72 -38.58
CA GLU A 610 16.86 13.04 -40.02
C GLU A 610 15.45 12.95 -40.62
N PRO A 611 15.05 13.85 -41.54
CA PRO A 611 15.88 14.77 -42.34
C PRO A 611 15.99 16.22 -41.81
N LEU A 612 15.40 16.53 -40.64
CA LEU A 612 15.30 17.92 -40.14
C LEU A 612 16.59 18.45 -39.52
N SER A 613 17.55 17.59 -39.21
CA SER A 613 18.90 17.96 -38.73
C SER A 613 19.65 18.94 -39.65
N LYS A 614 19.30 18.98 -40.94
CA LYS A 614 19.98 19.80 -41.96
C LYS A 614 19.42 21.22 -42.12
N ASN A 615 18.28 21.55 -41.51
CA ASN A 615 17.64 22.86 -41.67
C ASN A 615 17.65 23.68 -40.36
N ILE A 616 18.60 24.62 -40.27
CA ILE A 616 18.83 25.46 -39.09
C ILE A 616 17.63 26.37 -38.77
N ASP A 617 16.91 26.86 -39.78
CA ASP A 617 15.78 27.77 -39.56
C ASP A 617 14.57 27.04 -38.96
N ILE A 618 14.31 25.81 -39.40
CA ILE A 618 13.29 24.96 -38.79
C ILE A 618 13.69 24.61 -37.35
N ALA A 619 14.96 24.29 -37.09
CA ALA A 619 15.44 24.01 -35.74
C ALA A 619 15.23 25.20 -34.79
N LYS A 620 15.47 26.45 -35.23
CA LYS A 620 15.19 27.66 -34.43
C LYS A 620 13.71 27.81 -34.08
N LEU A 621 12.82 27.61 -35.06
CA LEU A 621 11.37 27.68 -34.84
C LEU A 621 10.90 26.60 -33.86
N VAL A 622 11.44 25.38 -33.97
CA VAL A 622 11.15 24.27 -33.06
C VAL A 622 11.61 24.59 -31.64
N VAL A 623 12.82 25.12 -31.45
CA VAL A 623 13.32 25.50 -30.12
C VAL A 623 12.46 26.61 -29.50
N GLN A 624 12.09 27.62 -30.27
CA GLN A 624 11.21 28.69 -29.80
C GLN A 624 9.84 28.14 -29.39
N GLU A 625 9.33 27.19 -30.15
CA GLU A 625 8.07 26.51 -29.85
C GLU A 625 8.14 25.70 -28.55
N VAL A 626 9.20 24.90 -28.38
CA VAL A 626 9.44 24.11 -27.16
C VAL A 626 9.56 25.03 -25.93
N ARG A 627 10.32 26.13 -26.03
CA ARG A 627 10.44 27.15 -24.95
C ARG A 627 9.12 27.84 -24.62
N THR A 628 8.18 27.88 -25.56
CA THR A 628 6.86 28.47 -25.35
C THR A 628 5.94 27.51 -24.58
N GLN A 629 6.02 26.21 -24.86
CA GLN A 629 5.16 25.19 -24.23
C GLN A 629 5.69 24.70 -22.87
N VAL A 630 7.01 24.65 -22.69
CA VAL A 630 7.65 24.14 -21.46
C VAL A 630 7.90 25.31 -20.49
N PRO A 631 7.75 25.10 -19.16
CA PRO A 631 8.06 26.13 -18.17
C PRO A 631 9.54 26.58 -18.24
N PRO A 632 9.84 27.89 -18.08
CA PRO A 632 11.20 28.41 -18.14
C PRO A 632 12.11 27.77 -17.07
N GLU A 633 11.55 27.37 -15.93
CA GLU A 633 12.26 26.72 -14.82
C GLU A 633 12.87 25.36 -15.21
N MET A 634 12.46 24.76 -16.33
CA MET A 634 13.06 23.53 -16.88
C MET A 634 14.35 23.81 -17.67
N PHE A 635 14.56 25.05 -18.10
CA PHE A 635 15.78 25.48 -18.82
C PHE A 635 16.76 26.18 -17.90
N ASP A 636 16.27 26.83 -16.85
CA ASP A 636 17.09 27.50 -15.85
C ASP A 636 16.51 27.28 -14.44
N LEU A 637 17.24 26.53 -13.62
CA LEU A 637 16.84 26.23 -12.25
C LEU A 637 17.08 27.38 -11.27
N SER A 638 17.84 28.41 -11.64
CA SER A 638 17.99 29.59 -10.77
C SER A 638 16.66 30.30 -10.52
N GLU A 639 15.70 30.09 -11.43
CA GLU A 639 14.32 30.56 -11.33
C GLU A 639 13.49 29.75 -10.33
N LEU A 640 13.99 28.63 -9.79
CA LEU A 640 13.31 27.88 -8.72
C LEU A 640 13.63 28.49 -7.36
N VAL A 641 12.58 28.99 -6.71
CA VAL A 641 12.70 29.57 -5.38
C VAL A 641 12.54 28.50 -4.33
N CYS A 642 11.52 27.64 -4.41
CA CYS A 642 11.12 26.76 -3.32
C CYS A 642 10.75 25.35 -3.73
N GLY A 643 11.06 24.38 -2.88
CA GLY A 643 10.59 23.01 -3.02
C GLY A 643 9.70 22.58 -1.85
N THR A 644 8.68 21.79 -2.14
CA THR A 644 7.91 21.00 -1.18
C THR A 644 7.97 19.54 -1.56
N TYR A 645 8.60 18.74 -0.71
CA TYR A 645 8.63 17.29 -0.82
C TYR A 645 7.41 16.74 -0.09
N VAL A 646 6.48 16.13 -0.83
CA VAL A 646 5.23 15.61 -0.26
C VAL A 646 5.44 14.18 0.22
N ASP A 647 5.92 13.32 -0.68
CA ASP A 647 6.23 11.92 -0.44
C ASP A 647 7.23 11.41 -1.50
N PRO A 648 7.72 10.15 -1.44
CA PRO A 648 8.68 9.61 -2.40
C PRO A 648 8.27 9.62 -3.86
N ARG A 649 7.00 9.89 -4.18
CA ARG A 649 6.45 9.94 -5.53
C ARG A 649 6.24 11.35 -6.01
N LEU A 650 6.01 12.32 -5.12
CA LEU A 650 5.49 13.64 -5.47
C LEU A 650 6.37 14.77 -4.93
N LEU A 651 6.82 15.61 -5.86
CA LEU A 651 7.62 16.80 -5.60
C LEU A 651 6.93 18.03 -6.20
N VAL A 652 6.87 19.11 -5.43
CA VAL A 652 6.38 20.41 -5.91
C VAL A 652 7.53 21.41 -5.88
N LEU A 653 7.81 22.06 -7.01
CA LEU A 653 8.81 23.12 -7.11
C LEU A 653 8.11 24.44 -7.49
N ARG A 654 8.54 25.56 -6.91
CA ARG A 654 7.98 26.89 -7.13
C ARG A 654 8.97 27.77 -7.85
N GLY A 655 8.55 28.37 -8.95
CA GLY A 655 9.31 29.40 -9.66
C GLY A 655 9.29 30.76 -8.95
N VAL A 656 10.20 31.66 -9.31
CA VAL A 656 10.27 33.06 -8.86
C VAL A 656 9.01 33.86 -9.22
N ASN A 657 8.35 33.46 -10.31
CA ASN A 657 7.06 33.98 -10.76
C ASN A 657 5.87 33.53 -9.89
N GLY A 658 6.10 32.64 -8.91
CA GLY A 658 5.09 32.07 -8.04
C GLY A 658 4.35 30.86 -8.60
N SER A 659 4.65 30.45 -9.83
CA SER A 659 4.12 29.23 -10.44
C SER A 659 4.61 27.99 -9.69
N ALA A 660 3.77 26.96 -9.63
CA ALA A 660 4.10 25.68 -9.03
C ALA A 660 4.17 24.61 -10.12
N LEU A 661 5.28 23.89 -10.17
CA LEU A 661 5.58 22.75 -11.00
C LEU A 661 5.39 21.48 -10.15
N LEU A 662 4.51 20.60 -10.60
CA LEU A 662 4.18 19.34 -9.95
C LEU A 662 4.88 18.20 -10.68
N PHE A 663 5.68 17.43 -9.96
CA PHE A 663 6.47 16.33 -10.50
C PHE A 663 6.11 14.99 -9.86
N THR A 664 6.04 13.94 -10.68
CA THR A 664 5.91 12.55 -10.22
C THR A 664 7.21 11.79 -10.44
N ARG A 665 7.56 10.84 -9.57
CA ARG A 665 8.79 10.06 -9.74
C ARG A 665 8.66 9.09 -10.92
N SER A 666 9.68 9.02 -11.75
CA SER A 666 9.79 8.08 -12.86
C SER A 666 10.76 6.96 -12.48
N CYS A 667 10.27 5.72 -12.45
CA CYS A 667 11.05 4.55 -12.02
C CYS A 667 11.51 3.67 -13.18
N LEU A 668 11.29 4.10 -14.42
CA LEU A 668 11.70 3.36 -15.60
C LEU A 668 12.80 4.15 -16.31
N ASP A 669 13.98 3.54 -16.39
CA ASP A 669 14.89 3.84 -17.47
C ASP A 669 14.26 3.30 -18.73
N THR A 670 13.70 4.19 -19.54
CA THR A 670 13.16 3.91 -20.87
C THR A 670 14.23 3.46 -21.87
N SER A 671 15.43 3.11 -21.41
CA SER A 671 16.49 2.46 -22.17
C SER A 671 16.49 0.95 -21.90
N ARG A 672 15.55 0.22 -22.51
CA ARG A 672 15.73 -1.18 -22.92
C ARG A 672 14.62 -1.66 -23.85
#